data_AF-A0A9N9RXK2-F1
#
_entry.id   AF-A0A9N9RXK2-F1
#
_cell.length_a   1.000
_cell.length_b   1.000
_cell.length_c   1.000
_cell.angle_alpha   90.00
_cell.angle_beta   90.00
_cell.angle_gamma   90.00
#
_symmetry.space_group_name_H-M   'P 1'
#
loop_
_entity.id
_entity.type
_entity.pdbx_description
1 polymer ?
#
loop_
_entity_poly.entity_id
_entity_poly.type
_entity_poly.pdbx_seq_one_letter_code
_entity_poly.pdbx_strand_id
1 'polypeptide(L)'
;MLKNFIIRKYYCRKTRHMIKTFVLKKMHSRFLVFVWRKKLLLLATSLAFLVAILWGFVYSSHFSHSDSKRLSIKELMVGNKYGLLQKLGMNRKDTNSENEPILLKPTAINLQTLYALNRREKYFKDWNKILLDKDEKDRIDNFAIISRDDIVRRKIADEMKLSANKQAEYEGYLKKMGIPVIVGLGPTNRHHTPPDERIVHFDLKGAPMKVSYILKILPMLKTLGATGILIEYEDTFPYSDILSPITAKNAYSRRNIIEILQAAHSLDLKVIPLVQTFGHMEFALKLKEFVHLREVPESPQSICPSLNSSFTLIETLLTQVIQLHTLSQQQQKILMTRKGRDDENGKDIPELTHIHIGCDEVYQLGECPRCREKVHDMLFLDHVYSVAAFIKKKWPKLNVIVWDDQMRQISTETLRASSVGNMVEPMIWSYSEDVYKFIQSTTWDKYSQIFKSCWVAGAFKGAFGETLLIPPGRRHLENTLRWLAIIQGEGTRFQHGIKGIVLTGWSRYDHFATLCELFPAAIPSLAMSLHTASKGYFDIDSRTNSIIPSLTCPDPPGDRHIWLDLQKDPNLGAYSRCLFPGSSIFRLINRLSALSSEARQFIDSIKFSRGWLSDYNIRHNFSSSSRIIELLDDQPRLLASLINLARNLSEQMEEMFDHFTIGEYIEQRIYPLVNELRNLEKIGESLKMKKIFPVRPLPYLEKFMKELGITQKTTSL
;
A
#
# COMPACT_ATOMS: atom_id res chain seq x y z
N MET A 1 9.72 -16.11 67.39
CA MET A 1 10.98 -16.53 66.74
C MET A 1 10.87 -16.81 65.22
N LEU A 2 9.73 -17.25 64.66
CA LEU A 2 9.62 -17.51 63.21
C LEU A 2 9.70 -16.26 62.29
N LYS A 3 9.22 -15.08 62.74
CA LYS A 3 9.26 -13.84 61.94
C LYS A 3 10.68 -13.31 61.66
N ASN A 4 11.61 -13.48 62.60
CA ASN A 4 13.00 -13.00 62.43
C ASN A 4 13.84 -13.93 61.52
N PHE A 5 13.48 -15.20 61.38
CA PHE A 5 14.16 -16.14 60.49
C PHE A 5 13.81 -15.90 59.01
N ILE A 6 12.56 -15.49 58.74
CA ILE A 6 12.08 -15.18 57.39
C ILE A 6 12.71 -13.88 56.86
N ILE A 7 12.86 -12.86 57.72
CA ILE A 7 13.46 -11.56 57.34
C ILE A 7 14.97 -11.72 57.02
N ARG A 8 15.71 -12.54 57.79
CA ARG A 8 17.12 -12.84 57.49
C ARG A 8 17.30 -13.63 56.19
N LYS A 9 16.38 -14.55 55.87
CA LYS A 9 16.41 -15.31 54.59
C LYS A 9 16.08 -14.41 53.39
N TYR A 10 15.18 -13.43 53.56
CA TYR A 10 14.79 -12.49 52.51
C TYR A 10 15.89 -11.47 52.19
N TYR A 11 16.57 -10.93 53.21
CA TYR A 11 17.69 -10.01 53.01
C TYR A 11 18.90 -10.69 52.35
N CYS A 12 19.25 -11.92 52.76
CA CYS A 12 20.38 -12.67 52.20
C CYS A 12 20.14 -13.10 50.73
N ARG A 13 18.89 -13.34 50.33
CA ARG A 13 18.52 -13.63 48.94
C ARG A 13 18.62 -12.39 48.04
N LYS A 14 18.25 -11.21 48.57
CA LYS A 14 18.31 -9.93 47.84
C LYS A 14 19.75 -9.45 47.63
N THR A 15 20.66 -9.65 48.59
CA THR A 15 22.10 -9.36 48.44
C THR A 15 22.78 -10.29 47.43
N ARG A 16 22.47 -11.61 47.44
CA ARG A 16 22.99 -12.54 46.43
C ARG A 16 22.50 -12.25 45.01
N HIS A 17 21.27 -11.77 44.86
CA HIS A 17 20.76 -11.36 43.54
C HIS A 17 21.49 -10.10 43.04
N MET A 18 21.64 -9.08 43.89
CA MET A 18 22.35 -7.84 43.54
C MET A 18 23.82 -8.07 43.15
N ILE A 19 24.53 -8.96 43.86
CA ILE A 19 25.91 -9.32 43.54
C ILE A 19 25.99 -10.07 42.19
N LYS A 20 25.05 -10.98 41.90
CA LYS A 20 24.96 -11.63 40.58
C LYS A 20 24.70 -10.62 39.46
N THR A 21 23.79 -9.65 39.65
CA THR A 21 23.50 -8.62 38.63
C THR A 21 24.70 -7.69 38.41
N PHE A 22 25.47 -7.38 39.46
CA PHE A 22 26.66 -6.55 39.37
C PHE A 22 27.83 -7.26 38.65
N VAL A 23 28.01 -8.57 38.91
CA VAL A 23 29.00 -9.40 38.20
C VAL A 23 28.62 -9.59 36.74
N LEU A 24 27.34 -9.83 36.43
CA LEU A 24 26.83 -9.92 35.04
C LEU A 24 27.01 -8.60 34.26
N LYS A 25 26.74 -7.44 34.88
CA LYS A 25 27.01 -6.12 34.26
C LYS A 25 28.51 -5.91 33.99
N LYS A 26 29.38 -6.33 34.90
CA LYS A 26 30.84 -6.21 34.73
C LYS A 26 31.38 -7.15 33.65
N MET A 27 30.79 -8.34 33.49
CA MET A 27 31.10 -9.27 32.39
C MET A 27 30.59 -8.77 31.03
N HIS A 28 29.38 -8.19 30.96
CA HIS A 28 28.85 -7.59 29.74
C HIS A 28 29.69 -6.39 29.27
N SER A 29 30.16 -5.56 30.20
CA SER A 29 31.07 -4.44 29.89
C SER A 29 32.41 -4.92 29.32
N ARG A 30 33.01 -5.97 29.90
CA ARG A 30 34.25 -6.57 29.37
C ARG A 30 34.08 -7.22 28.00
N PHE A 31 32.93 -7.86 27.74
CA PHE A 31 32.61 -8.44 26.43
C PHE A 31 32.39 -7.34 25.37
N LEU A 32 31.67 -6.27 25.71
CA LEU A 32 31.49 -5.12 24.83
C LEU A 32 32.83 -4.46 24.48
N VAL A 33 33.73 -4.28 25.45
CA VAL A 33 35.08 -3.75 25.21
C VAL A 33 35.91 -4.69 24.33
N PHE A 34 35.77 -6.01 24.46
CA PHE A 34 36.44 -6.98 23.60
C PHE A 34 35.91 -6.93 22.15
N VAL A 35 34.59 -6.85 21.96
CA VAL A 35 33.96 -6.70 20.63
C VAL A 35 34.37 -5.36 19.99
N TRP A 36 34.43 -4.30 20.78
CA TRP A 36 34.84 -2.98 20.30
C TRP A 36 36.32 -2.97 19.89
N ARG A 37 37.21 -3.62 20.66
CA ARG A 37 38.62 -3.80 20.28
C ARG A 37 38.79 -4.62 19.00
N LYS A 38 38.01 -5.69 18.79
CA LYS A 38 38.03 -6.46 17.53
C LYS A 38 37.54 -5.63 16.33
N LYS A 39 36.49 -4.82 16.49
CA LYS A 39 36.03 -3.91 15.44
C LYS A 39 37.06 -2.83 15.11
N LEU A 40 37.74 -2.28 16.12
CA LEU A 40 38.81 -1.30 15.93
C LEU A 40 40.03 -1.90 15.22
N LEU A 41 40.37 -3.16 15.54
CA LEU A 41 41.43 -3.89 14.86
C LEU A 41 41.08 -4.14 13.38
N LEU A 42 39.83 -4.52 13.08
CA LEU A 42 39.34 -4.71 11.70
C LEU A 42 39.34 -3.40 10.90
N LEU A 43 38.98 -2.28 11.54
CA LEU A 43 39.08 -0.94 10.95
C LEU A 43 40.53 -0.52 10.71
N ALA A 44 41.43 -0.81 11.65
CA ALA A 44 42.86 -0.52 11.48
C ALA A 44 43.49 -1.37 10.36
N THR A 45 43.13 -2.65 10.24
CA THR A 45 43.64 -3.53 9.17
C THR A 45 43.10 -3.15 7.80
N SER A 46 41.84 -2.70 7.70
CA SER A 46 41.26 -2.23 6.44
C SER A 46 41.84 -0.88 6.02
N LEU A 47 42.13 0.01 6.96
CA LEU A 47 42.85 1.26 6.69
C LEU A 47 44.30 1.00 6.25
N ALA A 48 45.01 0.06 6.88
CA ALA A 48 46.35 -0.33 6.48
C ALA A 48 46.37 -0.97 5.07
N PHE A 49 45.33 -1.74 4.72
CA PHE A 49 45.18 -2.31 3.37
C PHE A 49 44.92 -1.23 2.31
N LEU A 50 44.10 -0.23 2.63
CA LEU A 50 43.88 0.93 1.75
C LEU A 50 45.13 1.78 1.57
N VAL A 51 45.91 1.99 2.64
CA VAL A 51 47.21 2.68 2.57
C VAL A 51 48.21 1.86 1.74
N ALA A 52 48.24 0.52 1.86
CA ALA A 52 49.09 -0.33 1.03
C ALA A 52 48.70 -0.30 -0.46
N ILE A 53 47.40 -0.23 -0.79
CA ILE A 53 46.94 -0.05 -2.17
C ILE A 53 47.34 1.33 -2.71
N LEU A 54 47.18 2.38 -1.91
CA LEU A 54 47.60 3.74 -2.27
C LEU A 54 49.12 3.84 -2.44
N TRP A 55 49.91 3.16 -1.59
CA TRP A 55 51.36 3.11 -1.73
C TRP A 55 51.82 2.29 -2.93
N GLY A 56 51.11 1.19 -3.26
CA GLY A 56 51.32 0.43 -4.49
C GLY A 56 51.00 1.22 -5.76
N PHE A 57 50.03 2.13 -5.70
CA PHE A 57 49.72 3.05 -6.80
C PHE A 57 50.77 4.16 -6.96
N VAL A 58 51.34 4.66 -5.87
CA VAL A 58 52.37 5.72 -5.88
C VAL A 58 53.75 5.20 -6.32
N TYR A 59 54.07 3.92 -6.06
CA TYR A 59 55.34 3.31 -6.51
C TYR A 59 55.28 2.77 -7.95
N SER A 60 54.08 2.62 -8.52
CA SER A 60 53.87 2.19 -9.91
C SER A 60 54.00 3.34 -10.94
N SER A 61 54.01 4.59 -10.49
CA SER A 61 54.06 5.79 -11.36
C SER A 61 55.45 6.41 -11.57
N HIS A 62 56.54 5.75 -11.15
CA HIS A 62 57.90 6.21 -11.44
C HIS A 62 58.80 5.07 -11.95
N PHE A 63 58.59 4.64 -13.19
CA PHE A 63 59.64 4.09 -14.05
C PHE A 63 59.28 4.40 -15.51
N SER A 64 59.80 5.50 -16.04
CA SER A 64 59.73 5.79 -17.47
C SER A 64 60.88 5.08 -18.19
N HIS A 65 60.48 4.23 -19.14
CA HIS A 65 61.19 3.76 -20.34
C HIS A 65 62.68 4.10 -20.54
N SER A 66 63.46 3.03 -20.76
CA SER A 66 64.24 2.89 -22.00
C SER A 66 63.96 1.52 -22.62
N ASP A 67 63.61 1.53 -23.91
CA ASP A 67 63.61 0.45 -24.91
C ASP A 67 63.10 -0.95 -24.54
N SER A 68 61.86 -1.25 -24.93
CA SER A 68 61.51 -2.40 -25.80
C SER A 68 59.99 -2.57 -25.90
N LYS A 69 59.52 -2.85 -27.12
CA LYS A 69 58.13 -3.09 -27.49
C LYS A 69 57.50 -4.24 -26.70
N ARG A 70 56.31 -4.02 -26.10
CA ARG A 70 55.29 -5.06 -25.91
C ARG A 70 53.87 -4.47 -25.73
N LEU A 71 52.95 -5.08 -26.46
CA LEU A 71 51.52 -4.75 -26.56
C LEU A 71 50.79 -4.89 -25.22
N SER A 72 49.82 -4.02 -24.97
CA SER A 72 48.93 -4.04 -23.80
C SER A 72 47.48 -4.32 -24.18
N ILE A 73 46.82 -5.05 -23.30
CA ILE A 73 45.53 -5.74 -23.37
C ILE A 73 44.37 -4.73 -23.36
N LYS A 74 44.26 -3.92 -24.42
CA LYS A 74 43.07 -3.10 -24.72
C LYS A 74 42.53 -3.28 -26.15
N GLU A 75 43.17 -4.12 -26.96
CA GLU A 75 42.68 -4.53 -28.28
C GLU A 75 42.07 -5.94 -28.31
N LEU A 76 41.95 -6.63 -27.16
CA LEU A 76 41.53 -8.04 -27.12
C LEU A 76 40.08 -8.31 -26.68
N MET A 77 39.25 -7.28 -26.45
CA MET A 77 37.84 -7.48 -26.05
C MET A 77 36.84 -6.48 -26.67
N VAL A 78 37.10 -6.02 -27.90
CA VAL A 78 36.04 -5.48 -28.78
C VAL A 78 36.26 -6.04 -30.19
N GLY A 79 35.89 -7.30 -30.36
CA GLY A 79 35.91 -8.00 -31.65
C GLY A 79 34.53 -7.99 -32.30
N ASN A 80 34.16 -6.89 -32.95
CA ASN A 80 33.03 -6.83 -33.86
C ASN A 80 33.51 -7.39 -35.22
N LYS A 81 33.05 -8.59 -35.62
CA LYS A 81 33.49 -9.23 -36.87
C LYS A 81 32.70 -8.72 -38.08
N TYR A 82 33.34 -7.79 -38.77
CA TYR A 82 33.54 -7.72 -40.23
C TYR A 82 32.41 -8.11 -41.19
N GLY A 83 31.85 -7.10 -41.84
CA GLY A 83 31.71 -7.08 -43.29
C GLY A 83 33.02 -6.58 -43.92
N LEU A 84 33.85 -7.50 -44.42
CA LEU A 84 35.10 -7.23 -45.15
C LEU A 84 35.01 -7.83 -46.56
N LEU A 85 34.00 -7.43 -47.32
CA LEU A 85 33.90 -7.76 -48.75
C LEU A 85 33.32 -6.62 -49.60
N GLN A 86 33.45 -5.37 -49.15
CA GLN A 86 32.87 -4.24 -49.89
C GLN A 86 33.67 -2.93 -49.74
N LYS A 87 35.00 -2.99 -49.84
CA LYS A 87 35.86 -1.80 -50.02
C LYS A 87 37.08 -2.06 -50.90
N LEU A 88 36.80 -2.49 -52.13
CA LEU A 88 37.59 -2.26 -53.35
C LEU A 88 36.53 -2.32 -54.46
N GLY A 89 36.17 -1.33 -55.25
CA GLY A 89 36.60 0.03 -55.52
C GLY A 89 35.81 0.46 -56.78
N MET A 90 35.77 1.76 -57.05
CA MET A 90 35.37 2.41 -58.31
C MET A 90 33.89 2.77 -58.52
N ASN A 91 33.65 4.10 -58.49
CA ASN A 91 32.90 4.94 -59.46
C ASN A 91 31.47 4.51 -59.84
N ARG A 92 30.45 5.38 -59.90
CA ARG A 92 30.40 6.82 -60.18
C ARG A 92 28.92 7.26 -60.02
N LYS A 93 28.75 8.52 -59.61
CA LYS A 93 27.74 9.50 -60.05
C LYS A 93 26.23 9.30 -59.81
N ASP A 94 25.74 10.23 -58.99
CA ASP A 94 24.78 11.30 -59.31
C ASP A 94 23.26 11.01 -59.42
N THR A 95 22.56 11.94 -58.75
CA THR A 95 21.29 12.62 -59.07
C THR A 95 19.98 12.13 -58.45
N ASN A 96 19.55 12.95 -57.48
CA ASN A 96 18.31 13.76 -57.42
C ASN A 96 16.92 13.11 -57.34
N SER A 97 16.17 13.67 -56.38
CA SER A 97 14.75 14.08 -56.45
C SER A 97 13.72 12.95 -56.55
N GLU A 98 12.49 13.01 -56.04
CA GLU A 98 11.68 13.97 -55.31
C GLU A 98 10.37 13.23 -54.97
N ASN A 99 9.64 13.72 -53.97
CA ASN A 99 8.17 13.71 -53.83
C ASN A 99 7.38 12.40 -53.60
N GLU A 100 6.83 12.35 -52.37
CA GLU A 100 5.51 11.89 -51.93
C GLU A 100 4.31 12.12 -52.91
N PRO A 101 3.05 11.78 -52.56
CA PRO A 101 2.45 10.56 -51.98
C PRO A 101 1.17 10.16 -52.79
N ILE A 102 0.35 9.20 -52.30
CA ILE A 102 -1.15 9.20 -52.29
C ILE A 102 -1.72 7.76 -52.22
N LEU A 103 -2.28 7.47 -51.05
CA LEU A 103 -3.61 6.90 -50.73
C LEU A 103 -4.41 6.12 -51.80
N LEU A 104 -4.76 4.86 -51.50
CA LEU A 104 -6.15 4.33 -51.57
C LEU A 104 -6.26 2.90 -50.96
N LYS A 105 -7.19 2.75 -50.01
CA LYS A 105 -7.76 1.49 -49.46
C LYS A 105 -8.70 0.84 -50.52
N PRO A 106 -9.49 -0.21 -50.18
CA PRO A 106 -9.18 -1.57 -49.73
C PRO A 106 -9.88 -2.62 -50.64
N THR A 107 -9.56 -3.92 -50.57
CA THR A 107 -10.55 -5.04 -50.61
C THR A 107 -9.88 -6.41 -50.50
N ALA A 108 -10.66 -7.35 -49.98
CA ALA A 108 -10.31 -8.69 -49.53
C ALA A 108 -9.96 -9.68 -50.64
N ILE A 109 -8.96 -10.55 -50.39
CA ILE A 109 -8.74 -11.83 -51.09
C ILE A 109 -8.21 -12.80 -50.01
N ASN A 110 -9.05 -13.68 -49.48
CA ASN A 110 -9.37 -15.04 -49.93
C ASN A 110 -8.34 -16.11 -49.49
N LEU A 111 -8.89 -17.11 -48.80
CA LEU A 111 -8.23 -18.12 -48.00
C LEU A 111 -7.74 -19.27 -48.90
N GLN A 112 -6.73 -19.02 -49.74
CA GLN A 112 -6.17 -20.07 -50.61
C GLN A 112 -4.67 -19.95 -50.92
N THR A 113 -3.94 -19.18 -50.10
CA THR A 113 -2.48 -18.99 -50.21
C THR A 113 -1.70 -19.62 -49.05
N LEU A 114 -2.29 -20.59 -48.35
CA LEU A 114 -1.70 -21.30 -47.20
C LEU A 114 -1.28 -22.75 -47.51
N TYR A 115 -1.24 -23.15 -48.79
CA TYR A 115 -0.85 -24.51 -49.22
C TYR A 115 0.35 -24.58 -50.17
N ALA A 116 1.15 -23.50 -50.31
CA ALA A 116 2.28 -23.45 -51.24
C ALA A 116 3.66 -23.23 -50.58
N LEU A 117 3.86 -23.71 -49.35
CA LEU A 117 5.16 -23.68 -48.65
C LEU A 117 5.61 -25.07 -48.18
N ASN A 118 5.38 -26.11 -48.99
CA ASN A 118 5.84 -27.47 -48.71
C ASN A 118 6.56 -28.14 -49.90
N ARG A 119 7.43 -27.38 -50.59
CA ARG A 119 8.38 -27.91 -51.59
C ARG A 119 9.71 -27.14 -51.54
N ARG A 120 10.49 -27.32 -50.48
CA ARG A 120 11.91 -26.94 -50.47
C ARG A 120 12.78 -27.81 -49.57
N GLU A 121 12.43 -29.10 -49.43
CA GLU A 121 13.20 -30.08 -48.65
C GLU A 121 13.88 -31.19 -49.49
N LYS A 122 13.94 -31.03 -50.82
CA LYS A 122 14.48 -32.07 -51.72
C LYS A 122 15.78 -31.73 -52.45
N TYR A 123 16.46 -30.65 -52.06
CA TYR A 123 17.70 -30.20 -52.72
C TYR A 123 18.94 -30.07 -51.82
N PHE A 124 18.89 -30.57 -50.57
CA PHE A 124 20.03 -30.55 -49.64
C PHE A 124 20.66 -31.94 -49.36
N LYS A 125 20.21 -33.00 -50.03
CA LYS A 125 20.70 -34.38 -49.80
C LYS A 125 21.77 -34.89 -50.75
N ASP A 126 22.09 -34.17 -51.83
CA ASP A 126 23.02 -34.67 -52.87
C ASP A 126 24.38 -33.94 -52.94
N TRP A 127 24.66 -33.00 -52.03
CA TRP A 127 25.96 -32.32 -51.99
C TRP A 127 27.00 -32.95 -51.05
N ASN A 128 26.62 -33.90 -50.19
CA ASN A 128 27.54 -34.59 -49.29
C ASN A 128 28.20 -35.84 -49.90
N LYS A 129 28.15 -36.00 -51.23
CA LYS A 129 28.65 -37.20 -51.91
C LYS A 129 29.83 -36.96 -52.86
N ILE A 130 30.39 -35.76 -52.87
CA ILE A 130 31.54 -35.41 -53.70
C ILE A 130 32.49 -34.61 -52.81
N LEU A 131 33.70 -35.14 -52.61
CA LEU A 131 34.79 -34.66 -51.73
C LEU A 131 34.79 -35.23 -50.30
N LEU A 132 35.09 -36.52 -50.16
CA LEU A 132 35.81 -37.01 -48.98
C LEU A 132 36.84 -38.06 -49.42
N ASP A 133 38.10 -37.70 -49.24
CA ASP A 133 39.27 -38.56 -49.38
C ASP A 133 39.22 -39.64 -48.29
N LYS A 134 39.70 -40.85 -48.60
CA LYS A 134 39.50 -42.05 -47.77
C LYS A 134 40.18 -42.00 -46.39
N ASP A 135 41.02 -41.01 -46.12
CA ASP A 135 41.80 -40.91 -44.87
C ASP A 135 41.23 -39.92 -43.84
N GLU A 136 40.11 -39.25 -44.14
CA GLU A 136 39.43 -38.36 -43.18
C GLU A 136 38.29 -39.05 -42.40
N LYS A 137 37.85 -40.22 -42.88
CA LYS A 137 36.80 -41.02 -42.23
C LYS A 137 37.25 -41.57 -40.88
N ASP A 138 38.53 -41.97 -40.77
CA ASP A 138 39.11 -42.48 -39.53
C ASP A 138 39.47 -41.38 -38.51
N ARG A 139 39.47 -40.10 -38.93
CA ARG A 139 39.62 -38.95 -38.02
C ARG A 139 38.28 -38.43 -37.47
N ILE A 140 37.17 -38.67 -38.17
CA ILE A 140 35.83 -38.24 -37.75
C ILE A 140 35.25 -39.17 -36.67
N ASP A 141 35.67 -40.43 -36.62
CA ASP A 141 35.23 -41.38 -35.58
C ASP A 141 35.83 -41.11 -34.17
N ASN A 142 36.79 -40.18 -34.07
CA ASN A 142 37.37 -39.71 -32.79
C ASN A 142 36.79 -38.38 -32.29
N PHE A 143 35.90 -37.72 -33.04
CA PHE A 143 35.09 -36.62 -32.51
C PHE A 143 33.78 -37.19 -32.00
N ALA A 144 33.69 -37.38 -30.68
CA ALA A 144 32.48 -37.81 -29.97
C ALA A 144 31.23 -37.23 -30.65
N ILE A 145 30.45 -38.10 -31.29
CA ILE A 145 29.16 -37.77 -31.87
C ILE A 145 28.35 -37.17 -30.72
N ILE A 146 28.23 -35.85 -30.69
CA ILE A 146 27.43 -35.13 -29.69
C ILE A 146 26.02 -35.71 -29.85
N SER A 147 25.59 -36.49 -28.86
CA SER A 147 24.30 -37.17 -28.96
C SER A 147 23.20 -36.12 -29.10
N ARG A 148 22.08 -36.48 -29.75
CA ARG A 148 20.91 -35.59 -29.83
C ARG A 148 20.49 -35.11 -28.44
N ASP A 149 20.67 -35.94 -27.42
CA ASP A 149 20.42 -35.63 -26.02
C ASP A 149 21.40 -34.59 -25.46
N ASP A 150 22.67 -34.60 -25.86
CA ASP A 150 23.66 -33.58 -25.46
C ASP A 150 23.37 -32.21 -26.08
N ILE A 151 22.86 -32.17 -27.32
CA ILE A 151 22.41 -30.91 -27.95
C ILE A 151 21.18 -30.36 -27.21
N VAL A 152 20.22 -31.21 -26.87
CA VAL A 152 19.02 -30.82 -26.10
C VAL A 152 19.41 -30.33 -24.70
N ARG A 153 20.30 -31.04 -24.00
CA ARG A 153 20.81 -30.63 -22.68
C ARG A 153 21.53 -29.28 -22.74
N ARG A 154 22.38 -29.05 -23.74
CA ARG A 154 23.05 -27.75 -23.95
C ARG A 154 22.04 -26.64 -24.19
N LYS A 155 21.03 -26.87 -25.03
CA LYS A 155 19.97 -25.88 -25.28
C LYS A 155 19.18 -25.54 -24.01
N ILE A 156 18.82 -26.55 -23.20
CA ILE A 156 18.15 -26.34 -21.91
C ILE A 156 19.06 -25.55 -20.96
N ALA A 157 20.36 -25.88 -20.89
CA ALA A 157 21.32 -25.17 -20.05
C ALA A 157 21.50 -23.70 -20.48
N ASP A 158 21.56 -23.42 -21.78
CA ASP A 158 21.64 -22.06 -22.33
C ASP A 158 20.36 -21.26 -22.04
N GLU A 159 19.18 -21.86 -22.19
CA GLU A 159 17.90 -21.24 -21.82
C GLU A 159 17.80 -20.95 -20.31
N MET A 160 18.25 -21.88 -19.46
CA MET A 160 18.31 -21.68 -18.01
C MET A 160 19.28 -20.56 -17.63
N LYS A 161 20.44 -20.48 -18.29
CA LYS A 161 21.43 -19.41 -18.06
C LYS A 161 20.88 -18.04 -18.49
N LEU A 162 20.22 -17.98 -19.65
CA LEU A 162 19.58 -16.75 -20.12
C LEU A 162 18.47 -16.30 -19.17
N SER A 163 17.63 -17.23 -18.70
CA SER A 163 16.58 -16.98 -17.71
C SER A 163 17.16 -16.46 -16.38
N ALA A 164 18.22 -17.10 -15.87
CA ALA A 164 18.90 -16.68 -14.65
C ALA A 164 19.53 -15.28 -14.79
N ASN A 165 20.15 -14.97 -15.93
CA ASN A 165 20.70 -13.64 -16.19
C ASN A 165 19.60 -12.56 -16.22
N LYS A 166 18.48 -12.83 -16.90
CA LYS A 166 17.32 -11.91 -16.94
C LYS A 166 16.73 -11.69 -15.54
N GLN A 167 16.63 -12.74 -14.72
CA GLN A 167 16.17 -12.63 -13.35
C GLN A 167 17.15 -11.81 -12.49
N ALA A 168 18.46 -12.05 -12.59
CA ALA A 168 19.46 -11.28 -11.87
C ALA A 168 19.47 -9.79 -12.26
N GLU A 169 19.28 -9.48 -13.54
CA GLU A 169 19.12 -8.12 -14.04
C GLU A 169 17.87 -7.46 -13.43
N TYR A 170 16.72 -8.14 -13.51
CA TYR A 170 15.46 -7.70 -12.90
C TYR A 170 15.61 -7.36 -11.41
N GLU A 171 16.22 -8.27 -10.63
CA GLU A 171 16.49 -8.07 -9.22
C GLU A 171 17.45 -6.89 -8.95
N GLY A 172 18.43 -6.69 -9.84
CA GLY A 172 19.32 -5.54 -9.82
C GLY A 172 18.57 -4.22 -10.01
N TYR A 173 17.59 -4.17 -10.92
CA TYR A 173 16.75 -2.99 -11.14
C TYR A 173 15.81 -2.71 -9.96
N LEU A 174 15.14 -3.72 -9.41
CA LEU A 174 14.28 -3.56 -8.24
C LEU A 174 15.03 -2.92 -7.07
N LYS A 175 16.26 -3.39 -6.78
CA LYS A 175 17.11 -2.82 -5.72
C LYS A 175 17.41 -1.35 -5.96
N LYS A 176 17.68 -0.94 -7.21
CA LYS A 176 17.91 0.47 -7.56
C LYS A 176 16.64 1.32 -7.45
N MET A 177 15.47 0.76 -7.73
CA MET A 177 14.16 1.41 -7.55
C MET A 177 13.74 1.50 -6.07
N GLY A 178 14.49 0.89 -5.16
CA GLY A 178 14.14 0.83 -3.75
C GLY A 178 13.10 -0.23 -3.40
N ILE A 179 12.81 -1.16 -4.31
CA ILE A 179 11.83 -2.22 -4.14
C ILE A 179 12.56 -3.49 -3.66
N PRO A 180 12.07 -4.16 -2.60
CA PRO A 180 12.66 -5.40 -2.11
C PRO A 180 12.51 -6.53 -3.13
N VAL A 181 13.55 -7.37 -3.22
CA VAL A 181 13.50 -8.59 -4.02
C VAL A 181 12.84 -9.69 -3.20
N ILE A 182 11.76 -10.26 -3.73
CA ILE A 182 11.07 -11.40 -3.15
C ILE A 182 11.43 -12.65 -3.95
N VAL A 183 11.97 -13.66 -3.26
CA VAL A 183 12.34 -14.93 -3.88
C VAL A 183 11.12 -15.57 -4.54
N GLY A 184 11.28 -16.05 -5.77
CA GLY A 184 10.21 -16.65 -6.55
C GLY A 184 9.44 -15.65 -7.40
N LEU A 185 9.57 -14.33 -7.18
CA LEU A 185 8.89 -13.32 -8.01
C LEU A 185 9.76 -12.77 -9.13
N GLY A 186 9.19 -12.65 -10.34
CA GLY A 186 9.85 -12.06 -11.50
C GLY A 186 9.40 -12.61 -12.86
N PRO A 187 9.85 -11.97 -13.96
CA PRO A 187 9.34 -12.22 -15.30
C PRO A 187 9.69 -13.61 -15.87
N THR A 188 10.64 -14.33 -15.28
CA THR A 188 11.16 -15.59 -15.82
C THR A 188 10.61 -16.84 -15.15
N ASN A 189 9.93 -16.71 -14.01
CA ASN A 189 9.33 -17.87 -13.36
C ASN A 189 7.96 -18.19 -13.99
N ARG A 190 7.83 -19.43 -14.47
CA ARG A 190 6.66 -19.93 -15.20
C ARG A 190 5.46 -20.28 -14.32
N HIS A 191 5.63 -20.25 -12.99
CA HIS A 191 4.58 -20.53 -12.01
C HIS A 191 3.81 -19.27 -11.57
N HIS A 192 4.01 -18.14 -12.25
CA HIS A 192 3.29 -16.88 -12.01
C HIS A 192 1.91 -16.90 -12.66
N THR A 193 0.93 -17.52 -12.01
CA THR A 193 -0.47 -17.18 -12.26
C THR A 193 -0.85 -16.00 -11.37
N PRO A 194 -1.22 -14.83 -11.95
CA PRO A 194 -1.77 -13.74 -11.14
C PRO A 194 -3.04 -14.22 -10.43
N PRO A 195 -3.41 -13.62 -9.28
CA PRO A 195 -4.62 -14.00 -8.56
C PRO A 195 -5.83 -13.83 -9.47
N ASP A 196 -6.76 -14.79 -9.47
CA ASP A 196 -7.95 -14.77 -10.34
C ASP A 196 -8.78 -13.51 -10.09
N GLU A 197 -9.09 -13.23 -8.83
CA GLU A 197 -9.79 -12.02 -8.39
C GLU A 197 -8.83 -10.95 -7.86
N ARG A 198 -9.03 -9.71 -8.34
CA ARG A 198 -8.23 -8.53 -7.97
C ARG A 198 -9.20 -7.40 -7.71
N ILE A 199 -9.58 -7.26 -6.44
CA ILE A 199 -10.69 -6.40 -6.01
C ILE A 199 -10.13 -5.12 -5.40
N VAL A 200 -10.68 -3.96 -5.80
CA VAL A 200 -10.31 -2.67 -5.21
C VAL A 200 -11.37 -2.26 -4.19
N HIS A 201 -10.94 -1.94 -2.97
CA HIS A 201 -11.86 -1.49 -1.92
C HIS A 201 -12.14 0.01 -2.01
N PHE A 202 -13.42 0.37 -1.98
CA PHE A 202 -13.91 1.71 -1.72
C PHE A 202 -14.54 1.77 -0.33
N ASP A 203 -13.81 2.36 0.61
CA ASP A 203 -14.34 2.75 1.90
C ASP A 203 -14.97 4.15 1.80
N LEU A 204 -16.30 4.21 1.91
CA LEU A 204 -17.09 5.42 1.69
C LEU A 204 -17.58 6.05 3.00
N LYS A 205 -17.22 5.53 4.18
CA LYS A 205 -17.73 5.99 5.48
C LYS A 205 -17.48 7.49 5.75
N GLY A 206 -18.54 8.23 6.05
CA GLY A 206 -18.52 9.68 6.34
C GLY A 206 -18.02 10.62 5.22
N ALA A 207 -17.33 10.11 4.20
CA ALA A 207 -16.76 10.89 3.10
C ALA A 207 -17.05 10.24 1.74
N PRO A 208 -18.33 10.17 1.33
CA PRO A 208 -18.72 9.54 0.07
C PRO A 208 -18.15 10.35 -1.11
N MET A 209 -17.53 9.65 -2.06
CA MET A 209 -17.08 10.25 -3.31
C MET A 209 -18.28 10.53 -4.24
N LYS A 210 -18.21 11.59 -5.02
CA LYS A 210 -19.24 11.86 -6.04
C LYS A 210 -19.30 10.72 -7.06
N VAL A 211 -20.51 10.34 -7.45
CA VAL A 211 -20.75 9.32 -8.49
C VAL A 211 -19.97 9.62 -9.76
N SER A 212 -19.99 10.88 -10.21
CA SER A 212 -19.24 11.33 -11.38
C SER A 212 -17.74 11.02 -11.31
N TYR A 213 -17.15 11.03 -10.12
CA TYR A 213 -15.75 10.70 -9.92
C TYR A 213 -15.51 9.18 -9.92
N ILE A 214 -16.37 8.40 -9.25
CA ILE A 214 -16.33 6.93 -9.28
C ILE A 214 -16.41 6.44 -10.73
N LEU A 215 -17.36 6.96 -11.52
CA LEU A 215 -17.53 6.59 -12.93
C LEU A 215 -16.28 6.87 -13.79
N LYS A 216 -15.50 7.92 -13.48
CA LYS A 216 -14.22 8.21 -14.16
C LYS A 216 -13.10 7.25 -13.78
N ILE A 217 -13.12 6.71 -12.56
CA ILE A 217 -12.07 5.82 -12.04
C ILE A 217 -12.25 4.38 -12.51
N LEU A 218 -13.48 3.85 -12.57
CA LEU A 218 -13.70 2.43 -12.88
C LEU A 218 -12.99 1.96 -14.18
N PRO A 219 -13.00 2.71 -15.30
CA PRO A 219 -12.26 2.32 -16.51
C PRO A 219 -10.74 2.24 -16.29
N MET A 220 -10.18 3.16 -15.49
CA MET A 220 -8.76 3.15 -15.12
C MET A 220 -8.44 1.89 -14.30
N LEU A 221 -9.29 1.52 -13.33
CA LEU A 221 -9.09 0.30 -12.54
C LEU A 221 -9.14 -0.97 -13.41
N LYS A 222 -10.09 -1.05 -14.35
CA LYS A 222 -10.16 -2.19 -15.30
C LYS A 222 -8.89 -2.28 -16.14
N THR A 223 -8.38 -1.16 -16.63
CA THR A 223 -7.14 -1.09 -17.44
C THR A 223 -5.90 -1.51 -16.63
N LEU A 224 -5.87 -1.18 -15.34
CA LEU A 224 -4.82 -1.61 -14.40
C LEU A 224 -4.95 -3.09 -13.99
N GLY A 225 -6.08 -3.73 -14.31
CA GLY A 225 -6.30 -5.16 -14.16
C GLY A 225 -7.32 -5.58 -13.08
N ALA A 226 -8.11 -4.67 -12.53
CA ALA A 226 -9.15 -5.02 -11.55
C ALA A 226 -10.22 -5.96 -12.15
N THR A 227 -10.69 -6.92 -11.35
CA THR A 227 -11.84 -7.80 -11.69
C THR A 227 -13.12 -7.39 -10.99
N GLY A 228 -13.02 -6.52 -9.99
CA GLY A 228 -14.17 -6.05 -9.24
C GLY A 228 -13.83 -5.00 -8.20
N ILE A 229 -14.86 -4.60 -7.47
CA ILE A 229 -14.80 -3.60 -6.41
C ILE A 229 -15.49 -4.13 -5.15
N LEU A 230 -14.90 -3.86 -4.00
CA LEU A 230 -15.50 -4.05 -2.68
C LEU A 230 -16.00 -2.69 -2.23
N ILE A 231 -17.26 -2.56 -1.84
CA ILE A 231 -17.85 -1.27 -1.45
C ILE A 231 -18.36 -1.35 -0.02
N GLU A 232 -17.76 -0.55 0.85
CA GLU A 232 -18.21 -0.37 2.22
C GLU A 232 -18.92 0.98 2.34
N TYR A 233 -20.22 0.95 2.61
CA TYR A 233 -21.06 2.15 2.65
C TYR A 233 -21.19 2.76 4.05
N GLU A 234 -21.37 1.93 5.08
CA GLU A 234 -21.82 2.33 6.42
C GLU A 234 -23.00 3.31 6.37
N ASP A 235 -22.84 4.51 6.94
CA ASP A 235 -23.83 5.59 7.02
C ASP A 235 -24.10 6.26 5.67
N THR A 236 -23.26 6.06 4.66
CA THR A 236 -23.47 6.64 3.32
C THR A 236 -24.44 5.84 2.46
N PHE A 237 -24.98 4.73 2.96
CA PHE A 237 -26.07 4.00 2.33
C PHE A 237 -27.43 4.67 2.61
N PRO A 238 -28.36 4.74 1.63
CA PRO A 238 -29.69 5.30 1.82
C PRO A 238 -30.64 4.34 2.56
N TYR A 239 -30.38 4.11 3.85
CA TYR A 239 -31.26 3.32 4.68
C TYR A 239 -32.63 4.00 4.85
N SER A 240 -33.69 3.18 4.91
CA SER A 240 -35.07 3.63 5.12
C SER A 240 -35.69 3.08 6.40
N ASP A 241 -36.86 3.59 6.74
CA ASP A 241 -37.72 3.11 7.83
C ASP A 241 -37.02 3.23 9.19
N ILE A 242 -36.98 2.14 9.97
CA ILE A 242 -36.33 2.11 11.29
C ILE A 242 -34.82 2.44 11.21
N LEU A 243 -34.20 2.24 10.05
CA LEU A 243 -32.78 2.53 9.82
C LEU A 243 -32.51 3.94 9.30
N SER A 244 -33.55 4.73 9.01
CA SER A 244 -33.40 6.11 8.52
C SER A 244 -32.51 7.01 9.39
N PRO A 245 -32.41 6.87 10.73
CA PRO A 245 -31.49 7.67 11.53
C PRO A 245 -30.00 7.40 11.23
N ILE A 246 -29.66 6.24 10.67
CA ILE A 246 -28.29 5.84 10.32
C ILE A 246 -27.81 6.58 9.06
N THR A 247 -28.72 6.88 8.14
CA THR A 247 -28.42 7.51 6.85
C THR A 247 -27.81 8.90 7.04
N ALA A 248 -26.57 9.06 6.62
CA ALA A 248 -25.88 10.35 6.60
C ALA A 248 -26.62 11.33 5.69
N LYS A 249 -26.53 12.63 6.02
CA LYS A 249 -27.21 13.68 5.25
C LYS A 249 -26.67 13.83 3.82
N ASN A 250 -25.45 13.36 3.59
CA ASN A 250 -24.79 13.31 2.28
C ASN A 250 -24.70 11.87 1.73
N ALA A 251 -25.49 10.93 2.25
CA ALA A 251 -25.57 9.57 1.73
C ALA A 251 -25.97 9.53 0.25
N TYR A 252 -25.56 8.47 -0.44
CA TYR A 252 -25.96 8.22 -1.82
C TYR A 252 -27.48 8.04 -1.92
N SER A 253 -28.09 8.53 -2.98
CA SER A 253 -29.44 8.08 -3.31
C SER A 253 -29.43 6.65 -3.86
N ARG A 254 -30.57 5.93 -3.79
CA ARG A 254 -30.71 4.61 -4.42
C ARG A 254 -30.34 4.64 -5.91
N ARG A 255 -30.66 5.74 -6.60
CA ARG A 255 -30.28 5.98 -8.00
C ARG A 255 -28.76 6.03 -8.18
N ASN A 256 -28.05 6.72 -7.29
CA ASN A 256 -26.59 6.83 -7.37
C ASN A 256 -25.91 5.46 -7.27
N ILE A 257 -26.39 4.60 -6.37
CA ILE A 257 -25.87 3.24 -6.24
C ILE A 257 -26.15 2.44 -7.51
N ILE A 258 -27.36 2.48 -8.06
CA ILE A 258 -27.69 1.80 -9.33
C ILE A 258 -26.78 2.26 -10.47
N GLU A 259 -26.50 3.56 -10.57
CA GLU A 259 -25.61 4.13 -11.60
C GLU A 259 -24.16 3.59 -11.46
N ILE A 260 -23.65 3.46 -10.23
CA ILE A 260 -22.34 2.85 -9.97
C ILE A 260 -22.35 1.36 -10.36
N LEU A 261 -23.40 0.62 -9.99
CA LEU A 261 -23.54 -0.80 -10.31
C LEU A 261 -23.60 -1.03 -11.83
N GLN A 262 -24.41 -0.26 -12.55
CA GLN A 262 -24.52 -0.33 -14.01
C GLN A 262 -23.18 -0.05 -14.70
N ALA A 263 -22.42 0.92 -14.19
CA ALA A 263 -21.09 1.21 -14.71
C ALA A 263 -20.10 0.07 -14.46
N ALA A 264 -20.10 -0.51 -13.26
CA ALA A 264 -19.29 -1.69 -12.94
C ALA A 264 -19.66 -2.87 -13.86
N HIS A 265 -20.96 -3.12 -14.09
CA HIS A 265 -21.42 -4.17 -15.00
C HIS A 265 -20.92 -3.95 -16.44
N SER A 266 -21.01 -2.73 -16.95
CA SER A 266 -20.55 -2.39 -18.31
C SER A 266 -19.04 -2.58 -18.53
N LEU A 267 -18.27 -2.61 -17.44
CA LEU A 267 -16.82 -2.83 -17.44
C LEU A 267 -16.45 -4.28 -17.04
N ASP A 268 -17.44 -5.17 -16.90
CA ASP A 268 -17.25 -6.53 -16.43
C ASP A 268 -16.48 -6.54 -15.09
N LEU A 269 -16.93 -5.69 -14.15
CA LEU A 269 -16.42 -5.61 -12.79
C LEU A 269 -17.46 -6.20 -11.84
N LYS A 270 -17.02 -7.16 -11.02
CA LYS A 270 -17.82 -7.70 -9.92
C LYS A 270 -17.99 -6.65 -8.82
N VAL A 271 -19.09 -6.70 -8.08
CA VAL A 271 -19.33 -5.82 -6.94
C VAL A 271 -19.60 -6.68 -5.71
N ILE A 272 -18.85 -6.43 -4.64
CA ILE A 272 -19.01 -7.06 -3.34
C ILE A 272 -19.39 -5.95 -2.35
N PRO A 273 -20.62 -5.89 -1.83
CA PRO A 273 -20.93 -5.00 -0.73
C PRO A 273 -20.33 -5.53 0.57
N LEU A 274 -19.74 -4.64 1.38
CA LEU A 274 -19.33 -4.90 2.75
C LEU A 274 -20.30 -4.21 3.70
N VAL A 275 -20.87 -4.99 4.62
CA VAL A 275 -21.76 -4.52 5.68
C VAL A 275 -21.18 -4.96 7.00
N GLN A 276 -20.88 -4.02 7.90
CA GLN A 276 -20.46 -4.35 9.25
C GLN A 276 -21.64 -4.95 10.03
N THR A 277 -21.40 -6.08 10.70
CA THR A 277 -22.45 -6.82 11.43
C THR A 277 -22.05 -7.19 12.85
N PHE A 278 -20.88 -6.76 13.33
CA PHE A 278 -20.44 -7.08 14.68
C PHE A 278 -19.59 -5.97 15.32
N GLY A 279 -18.31 -5.90 14.97
CA GLY A 279 -17.43 -4.77 15.23
C GLY A 279 -17.66 -3.66 14.20
N HIS A 280 -16.97 -2.53 14.38
CA HIS A 280 -17.09 -1.33 13.55
C HIS A 280 -18.55 -0.86 13.34
N MET A 281 -19.37 -1.01 14.38
CA MET A 281 -20.80 -0.65 14.35
C MET A 281 -21.07 0.79 14.83
N GLU A 282 -20.02 1.62 14.97
CA GLU A 282 -20.14 2.97 15.54
C GLU A 282 -21.08 3.86 14.72
N PHE A 283 -21.12 3.69 13.40
CA PHE A 283 -21.99 4.43 12.49
C PHE A 283 -23.48 4.33 12.89
N ALA A 284 -23.89 3.18 13.44
CA ALA A 284 -25.24 2.95 13.95
C ALA A 284 -25.32 3.13 15.47
N LEU A 285 -24.43 2.49 16.22
CA LEU A 285 -24.53 2.39 17.69
C LEU A 285 -24.21 3.70 18.41
N LYS A 286 -23.60 4.71 17.75
CA LYS A 286 -23.45 6.06 18.32
C LYS A 286 -24.79 6.77 18.53
N LEU A 287 -25.84 6.36 17.80
CA LEU A 287 -27.14 7.01 17.80
C LEU A 287 -28.00 6.60 19.01
N LYS A 288 -28.86 7.51 19.45
CA LYS A 288 -29.72 7.32 20.62
C LYS A 288 -30.68 6.13 20.44
N GLU A 289 -31.11 5.89 19.22
CA GLU A 289 -32.01 4.81 18.83
C GLU A 289 -31.40 3.43 19.04
N PHE A 290 -30.08 3.29 18.88
CA PHE A 290 -29.39 1.98 18.88
C PHE A 290 -28.42 1.78 20.04
N VAL A 291 -28.23 2.78 20.91
CA VAL A 291 -27.32 2.71 22.08
C VAL A 291 -27.56 1.49 22.98
N HIS A 292 -28.81 1.05 23.10
CA HIS A 292 -29.21 -0.08 23.95
C HIS A 292 -28.78 -1.45 23.39
N LEU A 293 -28.23 -1.50 22.17
CA LEU A 293 -27.76 -2.73 21.52
C LEU A 293 -26.25 -2.96 21.69
N ARG A 294 -25.52 -2.03 22.29
CA ARG A 294 -24.06 -2.13 22.48
C ARG A 294 -23.70 -3.31 23.39
N GLU A 295 -22.55 -3.94 23.13
CA GLU A 295 -21.95 -4.91 24.04
C GLU A 295 -21.48 -4.22 25.33
N VAL A 296 -20.83 -3.06 25.21
CA VAL A 296 -20.40 -2.24 26.35
C VAL A 296 -21.07 -0.87 26.27
N PRO A 297 -21.76 -0.39 27.32
CA PRO A 297 -22.50 0.89 27.27
C PRO A 297 -21.66 2.08 26.82
N GLU A 298 -20.40 2.13 27.25
CA GLU A 298 -19.45 3.21 26.98
C GLU A 298 -18.90 3.20 25.55
N SER A 299 -19.03 2.09 24.83
CA SER A 299 -18.38 1.89 23.53
C SER A 299 -19.40 1.54 22.44
N PRO A 300 -19.52 2.36 21.38
CA PRO A 300 -20.38 2.06 20.24
C PRO A 300 -19.73 1.11 19.22
N GLN A 301 -18.57 0.52 19.52
CA GLN A 301 -17.79 -0.23 18.55
C GLN A 301 -18.38 -1.59 18.20
N SER A 302 -18.90 -2.31 19.21
CA SER A 302 -19.42 -3.67 19.05
C SER A 302 -20.88 -3.79 19.49
N ILE A 303 -21.67 -4.49 18.68
CA ILE A 303 -23.05 -4.84 19.01
C ILE A 303 -23.10 -6.10 19.91
N CYS A 304 -24.05 -6.16 20.84
CA CYS A 304 -24.22 -7.34 21.69
C CYS A 304 -24.85 -8.48 20.87
N PRO A 305 -24.19 -9.63 20.70
CA PRO A 305 -24.70 -10.75 19.90
C PRO A 305 -25.80 -11.54 20.62
N SER A 306 -25.96 -11.36 21.95
CA SER A 306 -26.93 -12.11 22.76
C SER A 306 -28.31 -11.45 22.85
N LEU A 307 -28.55 -10.33 22.14
CA LEU A 307 -29.84 -9.65 22.09
C LEU A 307 -30.55 -9.97 20.76
N ASN A 308 -31.80 -10.41 20.84
CA ASN A 308 -32.61 -10.66 19.63
C ASN A 308 -32.78 -9.39 18.77
N SER A 309 -32.91 -8.24 19.42
CA SER A 309 -33.01 -6.93 18.75
C SER A 309 -31.74 -6.57 17.98
N SER A 310 -30.55 -7.02 18.41
CA SER A 310 -29.31 -6.86 17.66
C SER A 310 -29.37 -7.62 16.35
N PHE A 311 -29.85 -8.86 16.39
CA PHE A 311 -30.01 -9.67 15.18
C PHE A 311 -31.04 -9.06 14.23
N THR A 312 -32.18 -8.55 14.74
CA THR A 312 -33.18 -7.83 13.91
C THR A 312 -32.58 -6.61 13.21
N LEU A 313 -31.73 -5.84 13.89
CA LEU A 313 -31.02 -4.71 13.27
C LEU A 313 -30.14 -5.20 12.10
N ILE A 314 -29.34 -6.24 12.33
CA ILE A 314 -28.43 -6.83 11.34
C ILE A 314 -29.18 -7.40 10.13
N GLU A 315 -30.26 -8.15 10.36
CA GLU A 315 -31.12 -8.68 9.29
C GLU A 315 -31.67 -7.56 8.41
N THR A 316 -32.05 -6.43 9.02
CA THR A 316 -32.59 -5.26 8.31
C THR A 316 -31.52 -4.55 7.50
N LEU A 317 -30.32 -4.33 8.08
CA LEU A 317 -29.17 -3.74 7.39
C LEU A 317 -28.79 -4.56 6.15
N LEU A 318 -28.54 -5.86 6.34
CA LEU A 318 -28.17 -6.78 5.26
C LEU A 318 -29.27 -6.86 4.20
N THR A 319 -30.55 -6.91 4.61
CA THR A 319 -31.66 -6.98 3.67
C THR A 319 -31.71 -5.77 2.76
N GLN A 320 -31.61 -4.55 3.31
CA GLN A 320 -31.68 -3.34 2.48
C GLN A 320 -30.51 -3.26 1.50
N VAL A 321 -29.29 -3.61 1.92
CA VAL A 321 -28.09 -3.59 1.06
C VAL A 321 -28.19 -4.66 -0.03
N ILE A 322 -28.47 -5.92 0.32
CA ILE A 322 -28.56 -7.02 -0.65
C ILE A 322 -29.68 -6.74 -1.67
N GLN A 323 -30.86 -6.31 -1.22
CA GLN A 323 -31.98 -6.03 -2.14
C GLN A 323 -31.63 -4.96 -3.17
N LEU A 324 -30.88 -3.92 -2.78
CA LEU A 324 -30.46 -2.88 -3.72
C LEU A 324 -29.44 -3.41 -4.75
N HIS A 325 -28.62 -4.40 -4.38
CA HIS A 325 -27.63 -5.05 -5.25
C HIS A 325 -28.20 -6.23 -6.06
N THR A 326 -29.45 -6.63 -5.82
CA THR A 326 -30.14 -7.71 -6.54
C THR A 326 -31.42 -7.25 -7.23
N LEU A 327 -31.54 -5.96 -7.54
CA LEU A 327 -32.73 -5.42 -8.20
C LEU A 327 -32.92 -6.01 -9.60
N SER A 328 -34.16 -6.38 -9.93
CA SER A 328 -34.51 -6.77 -11.30
C SER A 328 -34.46 -5.58 -12.25
N GLN A 329 -34.28 -5.83 -13.56
CA GLN A 329 -34.33 -4.79 -14.59
C GLN A 329 -35.58 -3.91 -14.49
N GLN A 330 -36.75 -4.51 -14.21
CA GLN A 330 -38.00 -3.78 -14.04
C GLN A 330 -37.96 -2.83 -12.83
N GLN A 331 -37.44 -3.29 -11.69
CA GLN A 331 -37.30 -2.47 -10.49
C GLN A 331 -36.31 -1.32 -10.71
N GLN A 332 -35.20 -1.59 -11.39
CA GLN A 332 -34.23 -0.56 -11.78
C GLN A 332 -34.89 0.50 -12.67
N LYS A 333 -35.66 0.09 -13.70
CA LYS A 333 -36.38 1.01 -14.58
C LYS A 333 -37.33 1.92 -13.81
N ILE A 334 -38.12 1.37 -12.87
CA ILE A 334 -39.04 2.15 -12.03
C ILE A 334 -38.31 3.21 -11.19
N LEU A 335 -37.14 2.87 -10.64
CA LEU A 335 -36.34 3.82 -9.85
C LEU A 335 -35.67 4.88 -10.72
N MET A 336 -35.37 4.57 -11.98
CA MET A 336 -34.64 5.45 -12.91
C MET A 336 -35.55 6.41 -13.69
N THR A 337 -36.82 6.07 -13.94
CA THR A 337 -37.75 6.84 -14.80
C THR A 337 -38.36 8.10 -14.16
N ARG A 338 -38.26 8.28 -12.83
CA ARG A 338 -38.88 9.43 -12.13
C ARG A 338 -38.31 10.81 -12.46
N LYS A 339 -37.35 10.94 -13.39
CA LYS A 339 -36.81 12.24 -13.84
C LYS A 339 -36.45 12.23 -15.34
N GLY A 340 -37.45 12.05 -16.20
CA GLY A 340 -37.47 12.54 -17.60
C GLY A 340 -36.21 12.37 -18.46
N ARG A 341 -35.45 11.27 -18.31
CA ARG A 341 -34.44 10.86 -19.29
C ARG A 341 -34.87 9.52 -19.84
N ASP A 342 -35.36 9.57 -21.08
CA ASP A 342 -35.68 8.42 -21.92
C ASP A 342 -34.40 7.78 -22.45
N ASP A 343 -33.51 7.33 -21.56
CA ASP A 343 -32.47 6.38 -21.97
C ASP A 343 -33.15 5.01 -22.06
N GLU A 344 -33.60 4.68 -23.28
CA GLU A 344 -34.37 3.46 -23.61
C GLU A 344 -33.58 2.15 -23.39
N ASN A 345 -32.27 2.24 -23.17
CA ASN A 345 -31.41 1.10 -22.90
C ASN A 345 -31.20 0.93 -21.38
N GLY A 346 -32.10 0.18 -20.73
CA GLY A 346 -31.92 -0.26 -19.36
C GLY A 346 -30.63 -1.07 -19.24
N LYS A 347 -29.59 -0.49 -18.63
CA LYS A 347 -28.33 -1.19 -18.37
C LYS A 347 -28.51 -2.15 -17.18
N ASP A 348 -28.01 -3.36 -17.34
CA ASP A 348 -27.99 -4.35 -16.26
C ASP A 348 -27.02 -3.97 -15.14
N ILE A 349 -27.25 -4.55 -13.96
CA ILE A 349 -26.32 -4.52 -12.82
C ILE A 349 -25.62 -5.88 -12.71
N PRO A 350 -24.44 -5.96 -12.06
CA PRO A 350 -23.70 -7.21 -11.91
C PRO A 350 -24.49 -8.20 -11.04
N GLU A 351 -24.40 -9.49 -11.37
CA GLU A 351 -24.91 -10.54 -10.49
C GLU A 351 -24.15 -10.52 -9.15
N LEU A 352 -24.90 -10.43 -8.05
CA LEU A 352 -24.33 -10.46 -6.71
C LEU A 352 -23.93 -11.89 -6.33
N THR A 353 -22.62 -12.16 -6.35
CA THR A 353 -22.05 -13.49 -6.04
C THR A 353 -21.53 -13.61 -4.62
N HIS A 354 -21.08 -12.50 -4.02
CA HIS A 354 -20.49 -12.47 -2.68
C HIS A 354 -21.00 -11.25 -1.90
N ILE A 355 -21.12 -11.40 -0.59
CA ILE A 355 -21.28 -10.30 0.37
C ILE A 355 -20.24 -10.46 1.47
N HIS A 356 -19.67 -9.34 1.92
CA HIS A 356 -18.77 -9.33 3.07
C HIS A 356 -19.51 -8.80 4.30
N ILE A 357 -19.48 -9.54 5.41
CA ILE A 357 -20.24 -9.21 6.64
C ILE A 357 -19.40 -8.51 7.73
N GLY A 358 -18.21 -8.02 7.37
CA GLY A 358 -17.23 -7.48 8.32
C GLY A 358 -16.80 -8.49 9.38
N CYS A 359 -17.17 -8.20 10.64
CA CYS A 359 -16.86 -8.94 11.87
C CYS A 359 -15.39 -8.91 12.31
N ASP A 360 -14.67 -7.88 11.92
CA ASP A 360 -13.31 -7.58 12.38
C ASP A 360 -13.31 -6.87 13.75
N GLU A 361 -12.18 -7.01 14.46
CA GLU A 361 -11.79 -6.18 15.59
C GLU A 361 -12.79 -6.10 16.77
N VAL A 362 -13.50 -7.19 17.09
CA VAL A 362 -14.52 -7.23 18.16
C VAL A 362 -13.90 -7.33 19.57
N TYR A 363 -13.16 -6.30 20.00
CA TYR A 363 -12.28 -6.36 21.18
C TYR A 363 -12.98 -6.55 22.53
N GLN A 364 -14.22 -6.10 22.67
CA GLN A 364 -14.96 -6.06 23.94
C GLN A 364 -16.02 -7.16 24.06
N LEU A 365 -15.90 -8.21 23.24
CA LEU A 365 -16.84 -9.31 23.23
C LEU A 365 -16.88 -10.04 24.59
N GLY A 366 -18.07 -10.33 25.11
CA GLY A 366 -18.21 -11.09 26.35
C GLY A 366 -18.24 -10.24 27.63
N GLU A 367 -18.18 -8.91 27.51
CA GLU A 367 -18.13 -8.03 28.68
C GLU A 367 -19.51 -7.75 29.28
N CYS A 368 -20.58 -7.79 28.47
CA CYS A 368 -21.93 -7.48 28.93
C CYS A 368 -22.49 -8.56 29.88
N PRO A 369 -23.46 -8.23 30.76
CA PRO A 369 -24.01 -9.21 31.70
C PRO A 369 -24.58 -10.49 31.05
N ARG A 370 -25.09 -10.40 29.82
CA ARG A 370 -25.66 -11.55 29.09
C ARG A 370 -24.59 -12.41 28.42
N CYS A 371 -23.51 -11.81 27.94
CA CYS A 371 -22.46 -12.49 27.20
C CYS A 371 -21.40 -13.06 28.14
N ARG A 372 -21.20 -12.48 29.32
CA ARG A 372 -20.18 -12.90 30.29
C ARG A 372 -20.30 -14.36 30.75
N GLU A 373 -21.50 -14.91 30.73
CA GLU A 373 -21.76 -16.30 31.12
C GLU A 373 -21.51 -17.31 29.98
N LYS A 374 -21.26 -16.84 28.75
CA LYS A 374 -21.07 -17.67 27.56
C LYS A 374 -19.58 -17.79 27.22
N VAL A 375 -19.24 -18.86 26.50
CA VAL A 375 -17.88 -19.08 26.01
C VAL A 375 -17.57 -18.05 24.92
N HIS A 376 -16.51 -17.29 25.11
CA HIS A 376 -16.11 -16.18 24.23
C HIS A 376 -16.03 -16.57 22.74
N ASP A 377 -15.30 -17.64 22.42
CA ASP A 377 -15.13 -18.09 21.02
C ASP A 377 -16.47 -18.52 20.40
N MET A 378 -17.36 -19.14 21.19
CA MET A 378 -18.67 -19.55 20.71
C MET A 378 -19.59 -18.35 20.48
N LEU A 379 -19.51 -17.29 21.29
CA LEU A 379 -20.24 -16.05 21.00
C LEU A 379 -19.93 -15.52 19.60
N PHE A 380 -18.65 -15.51 19.22
CA PHE A 380 -18.24 -15.06 17.90
C PHE A 380 -18.74 -15.99 16.79
N LEU A 381 -18.50 -17.30 16.96
CA LEU A 381 -18.84 -18.29 15.93
C LEU A 381 -20.35 -18.45 15.74
N ASP A 382 -21.12 -18.45 16.83
CA ASP A 382 -22.58 -18.53 16.77
C ASP A 382 -23.18 -17.30 16.09
N HIS A 383 -22.63 -16.10 16.35
CA HIS A 383 -23.03 -14.88 15.65
C HIS A 383 -22.78 -14.96 14.15
N VAL A 384 -21.54 -15.26 13.74
CA VAL A 384 -21.15 -15.40 12.32
C VAL A 384 -21.99 -16.47 11.64
N TYR A 385 -22.19 -17.62 12.28
CA TYR A 385 -23.03 -18.70 11.76
C TYR A 385 -24.47 -18.23 11.57
N SER A 386 -25.05 -17.53 12.55
CA SER A 386 -26.45 -17.08 12.52
C SER A 386 -26.68 -16.07 11.40
N VAL A 387 -25.77 -15.10 11.23
CA VAL A 387 -25.81 -14.13 10.14
C VAL A 387 -25.66 -14.81 8.78
N ALA A 388 -24.68 -15.72 8.64
CA ALA A 388 -24.48 -16.45 7.39
C ALA A 388 -25.65 -17.39 7.05
N ALA A 389 -26.25 -18.04 8.05
CA ALA A 389 -27.43 -18.88 7.90
C ALA A 389 -28.65 -18.08 7.45
N PHE A 390 -28.88 -16.89 8.00
CA PHE A 390 -29.92 -15.98 7.54
C PHE A 390 -29.73 -15.61 6.07
N ILE A 391 -28.51 -15.21 5.68
CA ILE A 391 -28.20 -14.84 4.30
C ILE A 391 -28.44 -16.02 3.36
N LYS A 392 -27.90 -17.21 3.66
CA LYS A 392 -28.07 -18.40 2.82
C LYS A 392 -29.51 -18.90 2.76
N LYS A 393 -30.30 -18.71 3.81
CA LYS A 393 -31.73 -19.06 3.80
C LYS A 393 -32.51 -18.19 2.81
N LYS A 394 -32.22 -16.89 2.75
CA LYS A 394 -32.97 -15.92 1.93
C LYS A 394 -32.38 -15.74 0.53
N TRP A 395 -31.06 -15.88 0.38
CA TRP A 395 -30.30 -15.83 -0.87
C TRP A 395 -29.35 -17.04 -0.96
N PRO A 396 -29.85 -18.23 -1.34
CA PRO A 396 -29.08 -19.49 -1.29
C PRO A 396 -27.82 -19.53 -2.16
N LYS A 397 -27.77 -18.71 -3.22
CA LYS A 397 -26.62 -18.64 -4.14
C LYS A 397 -25.50 -17.71 -3.66
N LEU A 398 -25.75 -16.93 -2.60
CA LEU A 398 -24.80 -15.91 -2.13
C LEU A 398 -23.73 -16.54 -1.23
N ASN A 399 -22.47 -16.27 -1.55
CA ASN A 399 -21.34 -16.61 -0.70
C ASN A 399 -21.09 -15.49 0.30
N VAL A 400 -20.69 -15.87 1.52
CA VAL A 400 -20.50 -14.94 2.64
C VAL A 400 -19.02 -14.88 2.96
N ILE A 401 -18.45 -13.67 2.97
CA ILE A 401 -17.06 -13.40 3.33
C ILE A 401 -17.00 -12.74 4.70
N VAL A 402 -16.02 -13.11 5.52
CA VAL A 402 -15.81 -12.57 6.86
C VAL A 402 -14.32 -12.27 7.06
N TRP A 403 -13.98 -11.22 7.81
CA TRP A 403 -12.59 -10.98 8.18
C TRP A 403 -12.07 -12.08 9.12
N ASP A 404 -10.80 -12.46 8.99
CA ASP A 404 -10.26 -13.65 9.67
C ASP A 404 -9.77 -13.41 11.11
N ASP A 405 -9.49 -12.17 11.49
CA ASP A 405 -8.67 -11.81 12.66
C ASP A 405 -9.18 -12.42 13.97
N GLN A 406 -10.49 -12.38 14.19
CA GLN A 406 -11.11 -12.97 15.39
C GLN A 406 -11.04 -14.51 15.41
N MET A 407 -10.89 -15.18 14.26
CA MET A 407 -10.78 -16.64 14.17
C MET A 407 -9.33 -17.15 14.31
N ARG A 408 -8.33 -16.26 14.37
CA ARG A 408 -6.91 -16.65 14.37
C ARG A 408 -6.52 -17.45 15.62
N GLN A 409 -7.06 -17.09 16.79
CA GLN A 409 -6.73 -17.73 18.07
C GLN A 409 -7.67 -18.89 18.44
N ILE A 410 -8.81 -19.03 17.76
CA ILE A 410 -9.77 -20.11 18.01
C ILE A 410 -9.15 -21.47 17.59
N SER A 411 -9.34 -22.50 18.40
CA SER A 411 -8.84 -23.85 18.11
C SER A 411 -9.51 -24.49 16.89
N THR A 412 -8.80 -25.42 16.24
CA THR A 412 -9.30 -26.16 15.07
C THR A 412 -10.55 -26.97 15.41
N GLU A 413 -10.59 -27.56 16.61
CA GLU A 413 -11.71 -28.37 17.10
C GLU A 413 -12.97 -27.52 17.27
N THR A 414 -12.84 -26.33 17.86
CA THR A 414 -13.96 -25.41 18.07
C THR A 414 -14.48 -24.88 16.72
N LEU A 415 -13.59 -24.51 15.79
CA LEU A 415 -13.97 -24.09 14.44
C LEU A 415 -14.70 -25.20 13.66
N ARG A 416 -14.28 -26.45 13.84
CA ARG A 416 -14.93 -27.60 13.21
C ARG A 416 -16.29 -27.87 13.83
N ALA A 417 -16.40 -27.80 15.17
CA ALA A 417 -17.63 -28.03 15.90
C ALA A 417 -18.72 -26.98 15.59
N SER A 418 -18.34 -25.72 15.39
CA SER A 418 -19.28 -24.64 15.05
C SER A 418 -19.83 -24.73 13.61
N SER A 419 -19.26 -25.59 12.76
CA SER A 419 -19.62 -25.72 11.35
C SER A 419 -19.48 -24.44 10.52
N VAL A 420 -18.80 -23.41 11.03
CA VAL A 420 -18.62 -22.11 10.36
C VAL A 420 -17.91 -22.25 9.01
N GLY A 421 -17.01 -23.24 8.87
CA GLY A 421 -16.25 -23.50 7.65
C GLY A 421 -17.09 -23.86 6.43
N ASN A 422 -18.33 -24.31 6.62
CA ASN A 422 -19.28 -24.58 5.54
C ASN A 422 -20.14 -23.36 5.17
N MET A 423 -20.09 -22.30 5.97
CA MET A 423 -21.00 -21.17 5.88
C MET A 423 -20.33 -19.92 5.28
N VAL A 424 -19.04 -19.70 5.56
CA VAL A 424 -18.32 -18.48 5.18
C VAL A 424 -16.95 -18.79 4.56
N GLU A 425 -16.42 -17.83 3.81
CA GLU A 425 -15.03 -17.78 3.34
C GLU A 425 -14.25 -16.73 4.15
N PRO A 426 -13.11 -17.06 4.76
CA PRO A 426 -12.32 -16.07 5.48
C PRO A 426 -11.54 -15.19 4.51
N MET A 427 -11.53 -13.88 4.75
CA MET A 427 -10.62 -12.93 4.13
C MET A 427 -9.48 -12.62 5.10
N ILE A 428 -8.28 -13.11 4.74
CA ILE A 428 -7.10 -13.06 5.57
C ILE A 428 -6.34 -11.76 5.30
N TRP A 429 -6.27 -10.88 6.30
CA TRP A 429 -5.75 -9.54 6.10
C TRP A 429 -4.49 -9.23 6.92
N SER A 430 -3.55 -8.52 6.29
CA SER A 430 -2.37 -7.97 6.94
C SER A 430 -1.76 -6.90 6.03
N TYR A 431 -1.50 -5.73 6.60
CA TYR A 431 -0.90 -4.61 5.89
C TYR A 431 0.61 -4.49 6.13
N SER A 432 1.18 -5.42 6.92
CA SER A 432 2.61 -5.49 7.23
C SER A 432 3.44 -5.98 6.04
N GLU A 433 4.69 -5.53 5.94
CA GLU A 433 5.67 -6.09 5.01
C GLU A 433 6.09 -7.52 5.38
N ASP A 434 5.97 -7.88 6.65
CA ASP A 434 6.16 -9.24 7.16
C ASP A 434 4.80 -9.80 7.60
N VAL A 435 4.15 -10.52 6.68
CA VAL A 435 2.84 -11.14 6.89
C VAL A 435 2.93 -12.31 7.87
N TYR A 436 3.99 -13.12 7.78
CA TYR A 436 4.15 -14.32 8.62
C TYR A 436 4.37 -14.02 10.10
N LYS A 437 4.81 -12.80 10.42
CA LYS A 437 4.84 -12.29 11.80
C LYS A 437 3.46 -12.28 12.46
N PHE A 438 2.41 -11.99 11.70
CA PHE A 438 1.03 -11.88 12.19
C PHE A 438 0.19 -13.11 11.89
N ILE A 439 0.48 -13.79 10.78
CA ILE A 439 -0.24 -14.98 10.31
C ILE A 439 0.77 -16.13 10.16
N GLN A 440 0.86 -16.95 11.19
CA GLN A 440 1.83 -18.05 11.24
C GLN A 440 1.47 -19.16 10.24
N SER A 441 2.47 -19.97 9.82
CA SER A 441 2.23 -21.15 8.95
C SER A 441 1.16 -22.09 9.52
N THR A 442 1.09 -22.23 10.84
CA THR A 442 0.09 -23.05 11.53
C THR A 442 -1.35 -22.55 11.33
N THR A 443 -1.54 -21.24 11.14
CA THR A 443 -2.85 -20.65 10.82
C THR A 443 -3.31 -21.10 9.43
N TRP A 444 -2.40 -21.17 8.45
CA TRP A 444 -2.70 -21.67 7.11
C TRP A 444 -3.11 -23.14 7.13
N ASP A 445 -2.38 -23.99 7.87
CA ASP A 445 -2.73 -25.41 8.06
C ASP A 445 -4.08 -25.59 8.74
N LYS A 446 -4.38 -24.74 9.72
CA LYS A 446 -5.68 -24.73 10.41
C LYS A 446 -6.80 -24.35 9.44
N TYR A 447 -6.62 -23.26 8.69
CA TYR A 447 -7.66 -22.75 7.80
C TYR A 447 -7.90 -23.67 6.61
N SER A 448 -6.88 -24.30 6.04
CA SER A 448 -7.06 -25.24 4.93
C SER A 448 -7.83 -26.51 5.32
N GLN A 449 -7.85 -26.87 6.60
CA GLN A 449 -8.64 -27.99 7.12
C GLN A 449 -10.11 -27.64 7.38
N ILE A 450 -10.43 -26.35 7.58
CA ILE A 450 -11.76 -25.88 7.97
C ILE A 450 -12.50 -25.27 6.78
N PHE A 451 -11.82 -24.47 5.96
CA PHE A 451 -12.40 -23.71 4.87
C PHE A 451 -11.94 -24.28 3.52
N LYS A 452 -12.86 -24.32 2.55
CA LYS A 452 -12.56 -24.84 1.19
C LYS A 452 -11.72 -23.86 0.36
N SER A 453 -11.93 -22.58 0.59
CA SER A 453 -11.28 -21.44 -0.06
C SER A 453 -11.11 -20.30 0.93
N CYS A 454 -10.21 -19.38 0.62
CA CYS A 454 -10.09 -18.11 1.33
C CYS A 454 -9.76 -16.96 0.37
N TRP A 455 -9.83 -15.75 0.90
CA TRP A 455 -9.37 -14.52 0.27
C TRP A 455 -8.16 -13.98 1.03
N VAL A 456 -7.36 -13.14 0.38
CA VAL A 456 -6.32 -12.37 1.07
C VAL A 456 -6.53 -10.88 0.85
N ALA A 457 -6.10 -10.06 1.80
CA ALA A 457 -6.23 -8.62 1.71
C ALA A 457 -4.93 -7.90 2.11
N GLY A 458 -4.43 -7.10 1.16
CA GLY A 458 -3.41 -6.08 1.39
C GLY A 458 -4.06 -4.70 1.39
N ALA A 459 -3.26 -3.64 1.52
CA ALA A 459 -3.74 -2.26 1.47
C ALA A 459 -2.96 -1.43 0.44
N PHE A 460 -3.60 -0.37 -0.09
CA PHE A 460 -2.94 0.67 -0.89
C PHE A 460 -2.98 2.07 -0.24
N LYS A 461 -3.81 2.27 0.79
CA LYS A 461 -3.87 3.47 1.66
C LYS A 461 -4.51 3.14 3.02
N GLY A 462 -4.42 4.06 3.99
CA GLY A 462 -5.19 3.97 5.23
C GLY A 462 -4.77 2.86 6.19
N ALA A 463 -3.49 2.47 6.18
CA ALA A 463 -3.00 1.33 6.97
C ALA A 463 -1.82 1.66 7.91
N PHE A 464 -1.09 2.75 7.67
CA PHE A 464 0.17 3.04 8.36
C PHE A 464 0.16 4.30 9.22
N GLY A 465 -0.97 5.01 9.30
CA GLY A 465 -1.16 6.15 10.17
C GLY A 465 -2.48 6.86 9.89
N GLU A 466 -3.16 7.27 10.97
CA GLU A 466 -4.50 7.85 10.95
C GLU A 466 -4.52 9.27 10.36
N THR A 467 -3.34 9.90 10.25
CA THR A 467 -3.18 11.31 9.85
C THR A 467 -2.26 11.54 8.66
N LEU A 468 -1.89 10.46 7.95
CA LEU A 468 -1.05 10.56 6.77
C LEU A 468 -1.77 11.32 5.65
N LEU A 469 -1.00 12.08 4.88
CA LEU A 469 -1.49 12.82 3.71
C LEU A 469 -1.26 12.04 2.41
N ILE A 470 -0.16 11.30 2.33
CA ILE A 470 0.29 10.56 1.16
C ILE A 470 0.64 9.13 1.61
N PRO A 471 0.15 8.09 0.92
CA PRO A 471 0.44 6.72 1.32
C PRO A 471 1.92 6.40 1.11
N PRO A 472 2.54 5.63 2.01
CA PRO A 472 3.91 5.15 1.83
C PRO A 472 3.94 4.05 0.75
N GLY A 473 3.98 4.46 -0.53
CA GLY A 473 3.78 3.56 -1.68
C GLY A 473 4.76 2.39 -1.75
N ARG A 474 6.00 2.56 -1.25
CA ARG A 474 6.97 1.46 -1.12
C ARG A 474 6.45 0.32 -0.24
N ARG A 475 5.85 0.64 0.90
CA ARG A 475 5.38 -0.34 1.88
C ARG A 475 4.18 -1.11 1.34
N HIS A 476 3.26 -0.39 0.68
CA HIS A 476 2.10 -1.00 0.03
C HIS A 476 2.49 -1.92 -1.14
N LEU A 477 3.47 -1.50 -1.96
CA LEU A 477 4.00 -2.34 -3.03
C LEU A 477 4.70 -3.59 -2.48
N GLU A 478 5.53 -3.44 -1.43
CA GLU A 478 6.15 -4.57 -0.74
C GLU A 478 5.11 -5.54 -0.17
N ASN A 479 4.09 -5.03 0.53
CA ASN A 479 2.99 -5.85 1.03
C ASN A 479 2.27 -6.62 -0.10
N THR A 480 2.03 -5.96 -1.24
CA THR A 480 1.41 -6.61 -2.41
C THR A 480 2.28 -7.75 -2.95
N LEU A 481 3.59 -7.52 -3.12
CA LEU A 481 4.53 -8.56 -3.56
C LEU A 481 4.57 -9.74 -2.58
N ARG A 482 4.52 -9.47 -1.27
CA ARG A 482 4.50 -10.52 -0.24
C ARG A 482 3.23 -11.36 -0.32
N TRP A 483 2.08 -10.72 -0.52
CA TRP A 483 0.83 -11.43 -0.75
C TRP A 483 0.88 -12.31 -1.99
N LEU A 484 1.47 -11.85 -3.08
CA LEU A 484 1.65 -12.67 -4.29
C LEU A 484 2.51 -13.91 -4.04
N ALA A 485 3.59 -13.77 -3.28
CA ALA A 485 4.41 -14.93 -2.87
C ALA A 485 3.62 -15.91 -1.99
N ILE A 486 2.79 -15.41 -1.07
CA ILE A 486 1.92 -16.24 -0.22
C ILE A 486 0.85 -16.95 -1.05
N ILE A 487 0.23 -16.27 -2.02
CA ILE A 487 -0.76 -16.89 -2.89
C ILE A 487 -0.16 -18.08 -3.65
N GLN A 488 1.08 -17.93 -4.13
CA GLN A 488 1.81 -19.00 -4.83
C GLN A 488 2.22 -20.14 -3.87
N GLY A 489 2.69 -19.81 -2.67
CA GLY A 489 3.21 -20.81 -1.72
C GLY A 489 2.13 -21.55 -0.93
N GLU A 490 1.13 -20.82 -0.43
CA GLU A 490 0.09 -21.35 0.47
C GLU A 490 -1.22 -21.67 -0.25
N GLY A 491 -1.42 -21.15 -1.47
CA GLY A 491 -2.67 -21.35 -2.21
C GLY A 491 -3.00 -22.81 -2.49
N THR A 492 -1.99 -23.67 -2.70
CA THR A 492 -2.19 -25.10 -2.96
C THR A 492 -2.67 -25.89 -1.75
N ARG A 493 -2.67 -25.31 -0.54
CA ARG A 493 -3.18 -25.98 0.67
C ARG A 493 -4.71 -26.06 0.68
N PHE A 494 -5.40 -25.11 0.04
CA PHE A 494 -6.86 -25.03 0.01
C PHE A 494 -7.45 -25.84 -1.14
N GLN A 495 -8.57 -26.52 -0.89
CA GLN A 495 -9.25 -27.37 -1.89
C GLN A 495 -9.62 -26.59 -3.16
N HIS A 496 -10.05 -25.34 -3.02
CA HIS A 496 -10.41 -24.44 -4.12
C HIS A 496 -9.43 -23.26 -4.29
N GLY A 497 -8.23 -23.35 -3.70
CA GLY A 497 -7.23 -22.29 -3.74
C GLY A 497 -7.62 -21.01 -3.01
N ILE A 498 -6.75 -20.01 -3.13
CA ILE A 498 -7.05 -18.62 -2.73
C ILE A 498 -7.78 -17.95 -3.88
N LYS A 499 -8.99 -17.43 -3.61
CA LYS A 499 -9.87 -16.85 -4.65
C LYS A 499 -9.30 -15.58 -5.28
N GLY A 500 -8.60 -14.78 -4.49
CA GLY A 500 -7.92 -13.61 -4.99
C GLY A 500 -7.48 -12.67 -3.88
N ILE A 501 -7.06 -11.48 -4.32
CA ILE A 501 -6.55 -10.41 -3.47
C ILE A 501 -7.49 -9.21 -3.49
N VAL A 502 -7.79 -8.68 -2.31
CA VAL A 502 -8.42 -7.38 -2.13
C VAL A 502 -7.36 -6.36 -1.75
N LEU A 503 -7.35 -5.22 -2.46
CA LEU A 503 -6.52 -4.07 -2.12
C LEU A 503 -7.38 -3.07 -1.35
N THR A 504 -7.23 -3.04 -0.03
CA THR A 504 -8.00 -2.19 0.87
C THR A 504 -7.56 -0.74 0.84
N GLY A 505 -8.51 0.18 0.92
CA GLY A 505 -8.27 1.62 0.92
C GLY A 505 -9.13 2.36 1.91
N TRP A 506 -8.85 2.20 3.20
CA TRP A 506 -9.59 2.79 4.32
C TRP A 506 -9.53 4.31 4.30
N SER A 507 -10.65 4.97 4.59
CA SER A 507 -10.79 6.42 4.59
C SER A 507 -10.64 7.02 6.00
N ARG A 508 -10.86 6.21 7.04
CA ARG A 508 -10.58 6.50 8.45
C ARG A 508 -10.52 5.17 9.23
N TYR A 509 -9.95 5.18 10.43
CA TYR A 509 -9.72 3.96 11.23
C TYR A 509 -10.95 3.52 12.02
N ASP A 510 -11.78 4.48 12.41
CA ASP A 510 -13.09 4.27 13.00
C ASP A 510 -13.99 5.46 12.64
N HIS A 511 -15.26 5.39 13.03
CA HIS A 511 -16.25 6.41 12.67
C HIS A 511 -16.07 7.77 13.38
N PHE A 512 -15.20 7.86 14.40
CA PHE A 512 -14.84 9.08 15.11
C PHE A 512 -13.49 9.66 14.67
N ALA A 513 -12.65 8.85 14.02
CA ALA A 513 -11.34 9.27 13.53
C ALA A 513 -11.44 10.26 12.36
N THR A 514 -10.41 11.10 12.23
CA THR A 514 -10.22 12.01 11.11
C THR A 514 -9.94 11.25 9.80
N LEU A 515 -10.17 11.88 8.66
CA LEU A 515 -9.86 11.30 7.35
C LEU A 515 -8.36 11.10 7.15
N CYS A 516 -7.90 9.89 6.83
CA CYS A 516 -6.50 9.62 6.49
C CYS A 516 -6.19 10.04 5.04
N GLU A 517 -5.38 9.28 4.30
CA GLU A 517 -5.01 9.63 2.94
C GLU A 517 -6.24 9.67 2.01
N LEU A 518 -6.44 10.80 1.32
CA LEU A 518 -7.50 10.93 0.34
C LEU A 518 -7.27 9.98 -0.84
N PHE A 519 -8.35 9.40 -1.36
CA PHE A 519 -8.29 8.49 -2.51
C PHE A 519 -7.46 9.03 -3.71
N PRO A 520 -7.59 10.29 -4.17
CA PRO A 520 -6.79 10.83 -5.28
C PRO A 520 -5.30 10.89 -4.94
N ALA A 521 -4.95 11.12 -3.67
CA ALA A 521 -3.57 11.07 -3.23
C ALA A 521 -2.99 9.65 -3.26
N ALA A 522 -3.87 8.66 -3.19
CA ALA A 522 -3.51 7.25 -3.17
C ALA A 522 -3.52 6.56 -4.54
N ILE A 523 -4.00 7.21 -5.61
CA ILE A 523 -4.05 6.61 -6.95
C ILE A 523 -2.68 6.06 -7.41
N PRO A 524 -1.55 6.76 -7.22
CA PRO A 524 -0.25 6.19 -7.58
C PRO A 524 0.08 4.90 -6.81
N SER A 525 -0.22 4.86 -5.50
CA SER A 525 -0.05 3.65 -4.66
C SER A 525 -0.94 2.51 -5.15
N LEU A 526 -2.22 2.80 -5.43
CA LEU A 526 -3.19 1.86 -5.99
C LEU A 526 -2.73 1.31 -7.34
N ALA A 527 -2.27 2.17 -8.25
CA ALA A 527 -1.84 1.76 -9.58
C ALA A 527 -0.64 0.81 -9.52
N MET A 528 0.35 1.08 -8.66
CA MET A 528 1.48 0.18 -8.43
C MET A 528 1.02 -1.17 -7.88
N SER A 529 0.22 -1.18 -6.81
CA SER A 529 -0.27 -2.41 -6.18
C SER A 529 -1.16 -3.22 -7.12
N LEU A 530 -2.14 -2.59 -7.78
CA LEU A 530 -3.08 -3.27 -8.67
C LEU A 530 -2.41 -3.83 -9.91
N HIS A 531 -1.54 -3.06 -10.56
CA HIS A 531 -0.79 -3.54 -11.73
C HIS A 531 0.11 -4.72 -11.36
N THR A 532 0.79 -4.64 -10.21
CA THR A 532 1.64 -5.72 -9.69
C THR A 532 0.81 -6.98 -9.42
N ALA A 533 -0.36 -6.83 -8.79
CA ALA A 533 -1.28 -7.94 -8.57
C ALA A 533 -1.77 -8.54 -9.89
N SER A 534 -2.04 -7.72 -10.91
CA SER A 534 -2.49 -8.17 -12.23
C SER A 534 -1.42 -8.93 -13.01
N LYS A 535 -0.14 -8.58 -12.84
CA LYS A 535 0.99 -9.25 -13.52
C LYS A 535 1.55 -10.44 -12.73
N GLY A 536 1.36 -10.46 -11.41
CA GLY A 536 2.00 -11.40 -10.49
C GLY A 536 3.42 -11.01 -10.08
N TYR A 537 3.96 -9.92 -10.61
CA TYR A 537 5.25 -9.31 -10.25
C TYR A 537 5.23 -7.82 -10.66
N PHE A 538 6.23 -7.04 -10.22
CA PHE A 538 6.32 -5.62 -10.56
C PHE A 538 7.02 -5.42 -11.91
N ASP A 539 6.37 -4.77 -12.88
CA ASP A 539 6.99 -4.49 -14.18
C ASP A 539 7.97 -3.29 -14.09
N ILE A 540 9.25 -3.57 -14.34
CA ILE A 540 10.33 -2.57 -14.24
C ILE A 540 10.49 -1.75 -15.53
N ASP A 541 10.08 -2.24 -16.70
CA ASP A 541 10.26 -1.52 -17.97
C ASP A 541 9.10 -0.52 -18.14
N SER A 542 9.44 0.77 -18.16
CA SER A 542 8.46 1.84 -18.32
C SER A 542 7.68 1.79 -19.64
N ARG A 543 8.20 1.13 -20.67
CA ARG A 543 7.54 1.01 -21.99
C ARG A 543 6.45 -0.06 -21.99
N THR A 544 6.62 -1.12 -21.20
CA THR A 544 5.65 -2.22 -21.10
C THR A 544 4.69 -2.03 -19.94
N ASN A 545 5.07 -1.21 -18.95
CA ASN A 545 4.28 -0.98 -17.76
C ASN A 545 3.00 -0.19 -18.07
N SER A 546 1.84 -0.81 -17.85
CA SER A 546 0.54 -0.20 -18.15
C SER A 546 0.14 0.93 -17.21
N ILE A 547 0.88 1.17 -16.12
CA ILE A 547 0.67 2.30 -15.22
C ILE A 547 0.86 3.62 -15.99
N ILE A 548 1.89 3.70 -16.84
CA ILE A 548 2.23 4.92 -17.60
C ILE A 548 1.05 5.41 -18.47
N PRO A 549 0.50 4.58 -19.39
CA PRO A 549 -0.67 4.99 -20.16
C PRO A 549 -1.94 5.10 -19.31
N SER A 550 -2.15 4.24 -18.31
CA SER A 550 -3.37 4.28 -17.49
C SER A 550 -3.49 5.55 -16.65
N LEU A 551 -2.36 6.07 -16.16
CA LEU A 551 -2.31 7.34 -15.42
C LEU A 551 -2.04 8.54 -16.31
N THR A 552 -1.95 8.34 -17.64
CA THR A 552 -1.59 9.40 -18.61
C THR A 552 -0.33 10.14 -18.17
N CYS A 553 0.73 9.38 -17.87
CA CYS A 553 2.03 9.93 -17.52
C CYS A 553 2.79 10.35 -18.79
N PRO A 554 3.53 11.49 -18.76
CA PRO A 554 4.45 11.85 -19.84
C PRO A 554 5.51 10.77 -20.05
N ASP A 555 6.06 10.71 -21.26
CA ASP A 555 7.06 9.72 -21.61
C ASP A 555 8.24 9.70 -20.62
N PRO A 556 8.69 8.50 -20.19
CA PRO A 556 9.78 8.37 -19.26
C PRO A 556 11.07 8.96 -19.85
N PRO A 557 11.94 9.57 -19.03
CA PRO A 557 13.16 10.22 -19.50
C PRO A 557 14.23 9.20 -19.96
N GLY A 558 14.07 8.57 -21.12
CA GLY A 558 15.07 7.72 -21.80
C GLY A 558 15.55 6.46 -21.05
N ASP A 559 16.13 5.51 -21.78
CA ASP A 559 16.53 4.18 -21.27
C ASP A 559 17.60 4.18 -20.15
N ARG A 560 18.23 5.33 -19.89
CA ARG A 560 19.30 5.45 -18.88
C ARG A 560 18.80 5.86 -17.50
N HIS A 561 17.56 6.32 -17.36
CA HIS A 561 17.02 6.77 -16.08
C HIS A 561 15.94 5.83 -15.56
N ILE A 562 16.05 5.52 -14.27
CA ILE A 562 15.01 4.80 -13.54
C ILE A 562 13.80 5.72 -13.44
N TRP A 563 12.64 5.27 -13.93
CA TRP A 563 11.41 6.06 -13.95
C TRP A 563 10.75 6.19 -12.56
N LEU A 564 11.13 5.32 -11.61
CA LEU A 564 10.60 5.28 -10.24
C LEU A 564 11.71 4.95 -9.21
N ASP A 565 11.98 5.84 -8.26
CA ASP A 565 12.92 5.61 -7.15
C ASP A 565 12.19 5.83 -5.81
N LEU A 566 11.65 4.75 -5.24
CA LEU A 566 10.88 4.79 -4.00
C LEU A 566 11.74 4.97 -2.74
N GLN A 567 13.07 4.93 -2.87
CA GLN A 567 13.97 5.23 -1.75
C GLN A 567 14.13 6.75 -1.58
N LYS A 568 14.30 7.48 -2.70
CA LYS A 568 14.48 8.94 -2.67
C LYS A 568 13.16 9.71 -2.73
N ASP A 569 12.12 9.10 -3.27
CA ASP A 569 10.81 9.72 -3.45
C ASP A 569 9.70 8.95 -2.70
N PRO A 570 9.67 9.03 -1.35
CA PRO A 570 8.66 8.35 -0.54
C PRO A 570 7.24 8.91 -0.73
N ASN A 571 7.12 10.15 -1.21
CA ASN A 571 5.84 10.84 -1.44
C ASN A 571 5.29 10.64 -2.86
N LEU A 572 5.92 9.77 -3.66
CA LEU A 572 5.47 9.43 -5.02
C LEU A 572 5.44 10.65 -5.95
N GLY A 573 6.27 11.66 -5.69
CA GLY A 573 6.39 12.89 -6.45
C GLY A 573 6.64 12.68 -7.94
N ALA A 574 7.26 11.58 -8.35
CA ALA A 574 7.45 11.16 -9.74
C ALA A 574 6.14 11.16 -10.54
N TYR A 575 5.02 10.82 -9.90
CA TYR A 575 3.69 10.79 -10.51
C TYR A 575 3.01 12.16 -10.59
N SER A 576 3.61 13.23 -10.05
CA SER A 576 3.03 14.58 -10.10
C SER A 576 2.84 15.11 -11.52
N ARG A 577 3.60 14.56 -12.47
CA ARG A 577 3.53 14.89 -13.90
C ARG A 577 2.41 14.15 -14.65
N CYS A 578 1.81 13.13 -14.05
CA CYS A 578 0.74 12.33 -14.66
C CYS A 578 -0.62 13.05 -14.58
N LEU A 579 -1.54 12.67 -15.48
CA LEU A 579 -2.85 13.30 -15.68
C LEU A 579 -4.02 12.35 -15.39
N PHE A 580 -3.95 11.61 -14.28
CA PHE A 580 -5.05 10.76 -13.81
C PHE A 580 -6.18 11.58 -13.14
N PRO A 581 -7.40 11.02 -13.02
CA PRO A 581 -8.51 11.66 -12.30
C PRO A 581 -8.10 12.03 -10.86
N GLY A 582 -8.15 13.31 -10.50
CA GLY A 582 -7.67 13.79 -9.19
C GLY A 582 -6.17 14.09 -9.08
N SER A 583 -5.42 14.07 -10.19
CA SER A 583 -3.99 14.43 -10.21
C SER A 583 -3.70 15.87 -9.74
N SER A 584 -4.63 16.82 -9.93
CA SER A 584 -4.51 18.18 -9.37
C SER A 584 -4.50 18.16 -7.85
N ILE A 585 -5.40 17.40 -7.23
CA ILE A 585 -5.47 17.18 -5.78
C ILE A 585 -4.18 16.52 -5.28
N PHE A 586 -3.68 15.49 -5.97
CA PHE A 586 -2.41 14.84 -5.60
C PHE A 586 -1.21 15.81 -5.56
N ARG A 587 -1.09 16.71 -6.55
CA ARG A 587 -0.04 17.74 -6.55
C ARG A 587 -0.21 18.73 -5.39
N LEU A 588 -1.44 19.15 -5.10
CA LEU A 588 -1.73 20.06 -4.00
C LEU A 588 -1.46 19.42 -2.64
N ILE A 589 -1.74 18.13 -2.47
CA ILE A 589 -1.42 17.37 -1.26
C ILE A 589 0.10 17.23 -1.07
N ASN A 590 0.86 16.97 -2.15
CA ASN A 590 2.32 17.00 -2.09
C ASN A 590 2.85 18.36 -1.63
N ARG A 591 2.30 19.45 -2.18
CA ARG A 591 2.62 20.81 -1.74
C ARG A 591 2.22 21.05 -0.28
N LEU A 592 1.07 20.54 0.15
CA LEU A 592 0.60 20.63 1.53
C LEU A 592 1.54 19.93 2.49
N SER A 593 2.02 18.73 2.14
CA SER A 593 2.98 17.98 2.96
C SER A 593 4.26 18.79 3.21
N ALA A 594 4.85 19.36 2.15
CA ALA A 594 6.04 20.20 2.24
C ALA A 594 5.78 21.48 3.07
N LEU A 595 4.72 22.22 2.74
CA LEU A 595 4.38 23.49 3.40
C LEU A 595 3.98 23.30 4.87
N SER A 596 3.30 22.20 5.20
CA SER A 596 2.96 21.88 6.59
C SER A 596 4.21 21.57 7.41
N SER A 597 5.19 20.87 6.83
CA SER A 597 6.47 20.62 7.49
C SER A 597 7.23 21.92 7.74
N GLU A 598 7.30 22.80 6.73
CA GLU A 598 7.91 24.13 6.85
C GLU A 598 7.24 24.97 7.95
N ALA A 599 5.90 25.05 7.94
CA ALA A 599 5.14 25.81 8.93
C ALA A 599 5.30 25.26 10.36
N ARG A 600 5.31 23.94 10.54
CA ARG A 600 5.56 23.31 11.86
C ARG A 600 6.96 23.60 12.35
N GLN A 601 7.99 23.43 11.51
CA GLN A 601 9.37 23.74 11.86
C GLN A 601 9.54 25.22 12.24
N PHE A 602 8.87 26.13 11.52
CA PHE A 602 8.84 27.54 11.85
C PHE A 602 8.21 27.81 13.23
N ILE A 603 7.02 27.24 13.50
CA ILE A 603 6.33 27.36 14.80
C ILE A 603 7.18 26.79 15.94
N ASP A 604 7.75 25.60 15.75
CA ASP A 604 8.58 24.92 16.76
C ASP A 604 9.88 25.70 17.03
N SER A 605 10.47 26.27 15.98
CA SER A 605 11.63 27.14 16.10
C SER A 605 11.32 28.35 16.99
N ILE A 606 10.18 29.00 16.77
CA ILE A 606 9.74 30.16 17.56
C ILE A 606 9.45 29.78 19.02
N LYS A 607 8.72 28.69 19.26
CA LYS A 607 8.25 28.33 20.61
C LYS A 607 9.34 27.70 21.49
N PHE A 608 10.16 26.83 20.91
CA PHE A 608 11.05 25.96 21.67
C PHE A 608 12.53 26.23 21.42
N SER A 609 12.90 26.68 20.21
CA SER A 609 14.32 26.86 19.86
C SER A 609 14.81 28.30 20.08
N ARG A 610 13.92 29.29 19.95
CA ARG A 610 14.28 30.73 20.00
C ARG A 610 13.63 31.40 21.22
N GLY A 611 14.46 31.88 22.15
CA GLY A 611 14.04 32.30 23.51
C GLY A 611 13.31 33.65 23.65
N TRP A 612 12.63 34.13 22.61
CA TRP A 612 11.97 35.45 22.61
C TRP A 612 10.47 35.41 22.33
N LEU A 613 9.89 34.26 21.98
CA LEU A 613 8.43 34.10 21.89
C LEU A 613 7.96 32.73 22.41
N SER A 614 8.71 32.19 23.39
CA SER A 614 8.35 30.97 24.09
C SER A 614 7.19 31.20 25.07
N ASP A 615 6.56 30.12 25.54
CA ASP A 615 5.51 30.23 26.56
C ASP A 615 5.98 30.92 27.85
N TYR A 616 7.28 30.89 28.16
CA TYR A 616 7.85 31.66 29.27
C TYR A 616 7.73 33.17 29.01
N ASN A 617 8.11 33.62 27.82
CA ASN A 617 8.03 35.03 27.43
C ASN A 617 6.58 35.52 27.47
N ILE A 618 5.66 34.69 26.98
CA ILE A 618 4.22 34.97 26.93
C ILE A 618 3.65 35.08 28.35
N ARG A 619 3.89 34.09 29.21
CA ARG A 619 3.36 34.08 30.59
C ARG A 619 3.84 35.28 31.42
N HIS A 620 5.08 35.71 31.23
CA HIS A 620 5.64 36.82 32.00
C HIS A 620 5.54 38.18 31.29
N ASN A 621 4.92 38.26 30.11
CA ASN A 621 4.89 39.47 29.28
C ASN A 621 6.29 40.10 29.12
N PHE A 622 7.31 39.26 28.90
CA PHE A 622 8.71 39.64 28.98
C PHE A 622 9.48 39.16 27.74
N SER A 623 9.77 40.07 26.81
CA SER A 623 10.58 39.80 25.62
C SER A 623 11.18 41.06 24.99
N SER A 624 12.12 40.88 24.07
CA SER A 624 12.74 41.95 23.28
C SER A 624 11.96 42.20 21.98
N SER A 625 11.47 43.43 21.79
CA SER A 625 10.67 43.81 20.60
C SER A 625 11.42 43.57 19.28
N SER A 626 12.69 43.97 19.19
CA SER A 626 13.53 43.75 17.99
C SER A 626 13.63 42.27 17.60
N ARG A 627 13.80 41.38 18.58
CA ARG A 627 13.89 39.94 18.35
C ARG A 627 12.56 39.34 17.93
N ILE A 628 11.44 39.85 18.42
CA ILE A 628 10.11 39.41 17.99
C ILE A 628 9.87 39.77 16.52
N ILE A 629 10.30 40.95 16.07
CA ILE A 629 10.21 41.35 14.65
C ILE A 629 11.00 40.38 13.77
N GLU A 630 12.27 40.11 14.12
CA GLU A 630 13.12 39.14 13.40
C GLU A 630 12.53 37.71 13.39
N LEU A 631 11.83 37.31 14.46
CA LEU A 631 11.24 35.98 14.57
C LEU A 631 10.03 35.79 13.66
N LEU A 632 9.24 36.84 13.46
CA LEU A 632 7.96 36.78 12.75
C LEU A 632 8.06 37.23 11.29
N ASP A 633 9.26 37.54 10.78
CA ASP A 633 9.47 38.06 9.43
C ASP A 633 8.90 37.15 8.33
N ASP A 634 9.10 35.83 8.46
CA ASP A 634 8.62 34.83 7.50
C ASP A 634 7.13 34.45 7.68
N GLN A 635 6.49 34.84 8.78
CA GLN A 635 5.13 34.42 9.11
C GLN A 635 4.09 34.82 8.05
N PRO A 636 4.08 36.05 7.49
CA PRO A 636 3.06 36.46 6.52
C PRO A 636 3.12 35.64 5.22
N ARG A 637 4.34 35.29 4.78
CA ARG A 637 4.57 34.44 3.60
C ARG A 637 3.98 33.05 3.79
N LEU A 638 4.25 32.43 4.95
CA LEU A 638 3.73 31.10 5.29
C LEU A 638 2.21 31.11 5.42
N LEU A 639 1.67 32.11 6.13
CA LEU A 639 0.23 32.28 6.33
C LEU A 639 -0.51 32.44 4.99
N ALA A 640 -0.03 33.34 4.12
CA ALA A 640 -0.62 33.55 2.80
C ALA A 640 -0.54 32.29 1.93
N SER A 641 0.60 31.57 1.98
CA SER A 641 0.78 30.33 1.23
C SER A 641 -0.20 29.24 1.67
N LEU A 642 -0.42 29.06 2.97
CA LEU A 642 -1.39 28.10 3.51
C LEU A 642 -2.84 28.46 3.14
N ILE A 643 -3.21 29.74 3.25
CA ILE A 643 -4.56 30.21 2.89
C ILE A 643 -4.83 30.01 1.40
N ASN A 644 -3.88 30.36 0.54
CA ASN A 644 -4.01 30.17 -0.91
C ASN A 644 -4.08 28.68 -1.26
N LEU A 645 -3.26 27.85 -0.61
CA LEU A 645 -3.32 26.40 -0.79
C LEU A 645 -4.67 25.82 -0.37
N ALA A 646 -5.23 26.27 0.76
CA ALA A 646 -6.54 25.83 1.23
C ALA A 646 -7.65 26.17 0.23
N ARG A 647 -7.66 27.39 -0.32
CA ARG A 647 -8.63 27.81 -1.34
C ARG A 647 -8.53 26.95 -2.60
N ASN A 648 -7.32 26.80 -3.13
CA ASN A 648 -7.09 26.01 -4.34
C ASN A 648 -7.44 24.53 -4.13
N LEU A 649 -7.10 23.97 -2.97
CA LEU A 649 -7.42 22.59 -2.66
C LEU A 649 -8.93 22.39 -2.52
N SER A 650 -9.63 23.31 -1.85
CA SER A 650 -11.09 23.30 -1.74
C SER A 650 -11.75 23.27 -3.12
N GLU A 651 -11.37 24.20 -4.01
CA GLU A 651 -11.92 24.29 -5.37
C GLU A 651 -11.69 22.99 -6.16
N GLN A 652 -10.49 22.43 -6.11
CA GLN A 652 -10.18 21.19 -6.84
C GLN A 652 -10.86 19.96 -6.26
N MET A 653 -11.08 19.91 -4.94
CA MET A 653 -11.77 18.80 -4.29
C MET A 653 -13.27 18.77 -4.59
N GLU A 654 -13.87 19.87 -5.06
CA GLU A 654 -15.28 19.90 -5.47
C GLU A 654 -15.61 18.93 -6.60
N GLU A 655 -14.64 18.52 -7.44
CA GLU A 655 -14.88 17.49 -8.45
C GLU A 655 -15.27 16.15 -7.81
N MET A 656 -14.76 15.88 -6.61
CA MET A 656 -14.77 14.56 -5.98
C MET A 656 -15.63 14.48 -4.73
N PHE A 657 -15.67 15.53 -3.93
CA PHE A 657 -16.31 15.53 -2.61
C PHE A 657 -17.36 16.63 -2.50
N ASP A 658 -18.24 16.51 -1.49
CA ASP A 658 -19.13 17.59 -1.12
C ASP A 658 -18.41 18.65 -0.26
N HIS A 659 -19.08 19.77 -0.02
CA HIS A 659 -18.53 20.86 0.77
C HIS A 659 -18.31 20.50 2.26
N PHE A 660 -19.00 19.47 2.78
CA PHE A 660 -18.85 19.03 4.17
C PHE A 660 -17.55 18.26 4.36
N THR A 661 -17.27 17.27 3.50
CA THR A 661 -16.00 16.51 3.50
C THR A 661 -14.82 17.44 3.20
N ILE A 662 -14.98 18.39 2.28
CA ILE A 662 -13.94 19.40 2.01
C ILE A 662 -13.69 20.26 3.24
N GLY A 663 -14.75 20.76 3.88
CA GLY A 663 -14.66 21.54 5.10
C GLY A 663 -13.95 20.78 6.23
N GLU A 664 -14.37 19.54 6.49
CA GLU A 664 -13.74 18.63 7.45
C GLU A 664 -12.23 18.51 7.19
N TYR A 665 -11.84 18.22 5.94
CA TYR A 665 -10.44 18.01 5.59
C TYR A 665 -9.59 19.29 5.75
N ILE A 666 -10.09 20.45 5.33
CA ILE A 666 -9.38 21.73 5.46
C ILE A 666 -9.27 22.13 6.94
N GLU A 667 -10.33 21.95 7.72
CA GLU A 667 -10.36 22.20 9.16
C GLU A 667 -9.36 21.33 9.91
N GLN A 668 -9.21 20.06 9.53
CA GLN A 668 -8.29 19.13 10.18
C GLN A 668 -6.83 19.35 9.74
N ARG A 669 -6.59 19.60 8.45
CA ARG A 669 -5.23 19.54 7.86
C ARG A 669 -4.53 20.88 7.73
N ILE A 670 -5.26 21.97 7.55
CA ILE A 670 -4.68 23.30 7.24
C ILE A 670 -5.00 24.34 8.30
N TYR A 671 -6.25 24.39 8.75
CA TYR A 671 -6.72 25.41 9.69
C TYR A 671 -5.91 25.49 11.01
N PRO A 672 -5.44 24.40 11.63
CA PRO A 672 -4.68 24.49 12.88
C PRO A 672 -3.38 25.27 12.72
N LEU A 673 -2.70 25.11 11.59
CA LEU A 673 -1.47 25.85 11.27
C LEU A 673 -1.77 27.33 11.01
N VAL A 674 -2.81 27.62 10.24
CA VAL A 674 -3.27 28.99 9.97
C VAL A 674 -3.64 29.71 11.27
N ASN A 675 -4.38 29.04 12.15
CA ASN A 675 -4.78 29.58 13.43
C ASN A 675 -3.58 29.85 14.35
N GLU A 676 -2.63 28.91 14.42
CA GLU A 676 -1.43 29.08 15.24
C GLU A 676 -0.54 30.23 14.74
N LEU A 677 -0.33 30.35 13.43
CA LEU A 677 0.44 31.46 12.85
C LEU A 677 -0.20 32.82 13.13
N ARG A 678 -1.53 32.93 13.07
CA ARG A 678 -2.26 34.15 13.45
C ARG A 678 -2.16 34.44 14.94
N ASN A 679 -2.19 33.40 15.77
CA ASN A 679 -2.05 33.54 17.22
C ASN A 679 -0.66 34.06 17.61
N LEU A 680 0.40 33.51 17.01
CA LEU A 680 1.78 33.97 17.21
C LEU A 680 1.96 35.43 16.80
N GLU A 681 1.35 35.85 15.70
CA GLU A 681 1.35 37.25 15.27
C GLU A 681 0.68 38.17 16.31
N LYS A 682 -0.53 37.83 16.75
CA LYS A 682 -1.26 38.60 17.77
C LYS A 682 -0.49 38.71 19.09
N ILE A 683 0.11 37.61 19.54
CA ILE A 683 0.94 37.58 20.75
C ILE A 683 2.21 38.41 20.56
N GLY A 684 2.85 38.28 19.39
CA GLY A 684 4.02 39.05 19.02
C GLY A 684 3.76 40.56 19.07
N GLU A 685 2.66 41.03 18.47
CA GLU A 685 2.26 42.44 18.51
C GLU A 685 2.01 42.94 19.94
N SER A 686 1.31 42.16 20.76
CA SER A 686 1.09 42.49 22.18
C SER A 686 2.40 42.67 22.96
N LEU A 687 3.38 41.80 22.74
CA LEU A 687 4.68 41.86 23.41
C LEU A 687 5.57 42.98 22.85
N LYS A 688 5.51 43.28 21.55
CA LYS A 688 6.23 44.41 20.93
C LYS A 688 5.83 45.76 21.52
N MET A 689 4.57 45.90 21.94
CA MET A 689 4.03 47.13 22.53
C MET A 689 4.49 47.39 23.97
N LYS A 690 5.09 46.39 24.66
CA LYS A 690 5.62 46.58 26.01
C LYS A 690 6.88 47.43 25.97
N LYS A 691 6.83 48.57 26.67
CA LYS A 691 7.96 49.50 26.83
C LYS A 691 8.62 49.44 28.21
N ILE A 692 7.91 48.92 29.21
CA ILE A 692 8.34 48.83 30.61
C ILE A 692 8.45 47.36 30.98
N PHE A 693 9.56 47.00 31.63
CA PHE A 693 9.88 45.62 31.97
C PHE A 693 10.16 45.45 33.46
N PRO A 694 9.67 44.37 34.11
CA PRO A 694 9.96 44.09 35.51
C PRO A 694 11.44 43.75 35.74
N VAL A 695 11.94 44.09 36.92
CA VAL A 695 13.25 43.66 37.41
C VAL A 695 13.19 42.17 37.75
N ARG A 696 14.25 41.42 37.49
CA ARG A 696 14.34 40.00 37.86
C ARG A 696 14.58 39.84 39.37
N PRO A 697 14.10 38.75 40.01
CA PRO A 697 13.41 37.60 39.40
C PRO A 697 11.95 37.89 39.01
N LEU A 698 11.49 37.28 37.92
CA LEU A 698 10.08 37.35 37.52
C LEU A 698 9.21 36.50 38.48
N PRO A 699 7.90 36.80 38.62
CA PRO A 699 7.03 36.11 39.57
C PRO A 699 7.09 34.59 39.46
N TYR A 700 7.21 33.92 40.61
CA TYR A 700 7.31 32.46 40.68
C TYR A 700 5.95 31.82 40.36
N LEU A 701 5.96 30.82 39.47
CA LEU A 701 4.75 30.13 39.03
C LEU A 701 4.39 28.98 40.00
N GLU A 702 3.98 29.32 41.22
CA GLU A 702 3.73 28.36 42.31
C GLU A 702 2.85 27.18 41.90
N LYS A 703 1.75 27.44 41.17
CA LYS A 703 0.84 26.40 40.71
C LYS A 703 1.54 25.35 39.85
N PHE A 704 2.28 25.80 38.82
CA PHE A 704 3.01 24.91 37.91
C PHE A 704 4.12 24.16 38.63
N MET A 705 4.82 24.83 39.54
CA MET A 705 5.92 24.22 40.28
C MET A 705 5.42 23.18 41.28
N LYS A 706 4.26 23.42 41.92
CA LYS A 706 3.59 22.47 42.80
C LYS A 706 3.10 21.23 42.06
N GLU A 707 2.54 21.39 40.86
CA GLU A 707 2.19 20.27 39.98
C GLU A 707 3.41 19.39 39.64
N LEU A 708 4.59 19.99 39.52
CA LEU A 708 5.86 19.30 39.30
C LEU A 708 6.54 18.80 40.58
N GLY A 709 5.93 18.97 41.76
CA GLY A 709 6.51 18.58 43.04
C GLY A 709 7.68 19.44 43.52
N ILE A 710 7.90 20.60 42.89
CA ILE A 710 8.94 21.57 43.27
C ILE A 710 8.34 22.52 44.31
N THR A 711 8.56 22.19 45.59
CA THR A 711 8.19 23.08 46.69
C THR A 711 9.27 24.12 46.91
N GLN A 712 8.85 25.37 47.05
CA GLN A 712 9.73 26.43 47.50
C GLN A 712 10.13 26.08 48.94
N LYS A 713 11.39 25.72 49.18
CA LYS A 713 11.91 25.67 50.54
C LYS A 713 11.94 27.11 51.01
N THR A 714 11.02 27.48 51.89
CA THR A 714 11.00 28.76 52.58
C THR A 714 12.39 28.95 53.19
N THR A 715 13.22 29.77 52.55
CA THR A 715 14.40 30.32 53.20
C THR A 715 13.87 31.53 53.93
N SER A 716 13.61 31.35 55.23
CA SER A 716 13.41 32.46 56.15
C SER A 716 14.68 33.31 56.09
N LEU A 717 14.61 34.41 55.36
CA LEU A 717 15.56 35.52 55.44
C LEU A 717 14.96 36.58 56.36
#